data_AF-A0A9D9G413-F1
#
_entry.id   AF-A0A9D9G413-F1
#
_cell.length_a   1.000
_cell.length_b   1.000
_cell.length_c   1.000
_cell.angle_alpha   90.00
_cell.angle_beta   90.00
_cell.angle_gamma   90.00
#
_symmetry.space_group_name_H-M   'P 1'
#
loop_
_entity.id
_entity.type
_entity.pdbx_description
1 polymer ?
#
loop_
_entity_poly.entity_id
_entity_poly.type
_entity_poly.pdbx_seq_one_letter_code
_entity_poly.pdbx_strand_id
1 'polypeptide(L)'
;CNDNNTTAGESYAALCLNKAAVGASIVATNTTVNVTEGSDSEKGRNGAENGTVTINGSTEGVTVTVAVITYPGSDNYHGFTSLADAIEFAKTGDVVTLIRDVEASEVILLDKSVTINGEGHKVTSSATRVFRVTTSNTEVTLNDVNMVSTAVRVGTNDVRGISIDIVDNVKLTLNNCSVDFTDASANDWAYAVNVTGGNKHVVTIIGGAYEGANVINVRGAENTITVKDATLTSTYPNSDNIKHYGACIWVLQNQGSTVVAEGNTFNGNNAVAFNLGTGTELTASNNTDNTKLFITGQGTEDKPYLIKTAGQLVDFRNSVNAGETKYSAPGVYVALAADIDMAGENWIGIGSATADHGFMGNFDGQGYKIKNLTITNPALASDGYAYAGLFGVTEGTDKDNQNTIKNLTIENVTIKTTGAIAAAAIAYPYYTIIDNVKVCGDIKIQGGDYTAGVLAYTRRCVNASNLSIVGNDGSFVEGAQVVGGVISDIQMNGGLTADYKNFSADRVTVSGTKNVGGISGIIATQTLNGATVKNVTLNCSDASAGIVSGALGGTSTISNVTFENVAGATALLGVTYDGNAIEAKIGDTYYATLENALAAESNEVVELLVPYVVAKGETVTLDLNGKTVTGTPSEAKAYAVITNYGTLTISNGSVICNHTLAGSTGYAVNTITNCGTLTIEDATIENKSTAQYQIGYAIDNNSTSADAVVNIKGGKVVASGSLYYDGIRQFCNSQTKENSVVVSGGEVSTIWMQNPSDGATKNTKDVKGSIAISGGKVGVLSLEPSANFEAAVTGGHFGEISYFQTAEGRDLKGFITGGTFDNLIDETFLAMGYQLTGDAAPYTVAYTGEVTELVLVDGEVTEFVNEKEITVGTLTYKRSNIKNTWTPFYVPFAVPVSALADKFDVAYINDVRRTDSDDDGELDKFSMEIIYIHGGNANGSAKTLKANYPYFIRSKSGQEVTMEITLTDAKVYAKENIFDCTTMTEKFEIKGNYHQIPSDKLTENDYVVGGGEWHPLADGYSLNPFRFYMTKSSRYEDEPATPMQSMRIIVCGEEDENGATIIYDVVEDSLNNNGNDFIYDLQGRRVSEPKKGGIYIKNGKKILF
;
A
#
# COMPACT_ATOMS: atom_id res chain seq x y z
N CYS A 1 -28.63 3.19 79.75
CA CYS A 1 -29.60 2.07 79.88
C CYS A 1 -29.21 0.97 78.91
N ASN A 2 -29.17 -0.28 79.37
CA ASN A 2 -29.17 -1.46 78.51
C ASN A 2 -30.53 -1.58 77.81
N ASP A 3 -30.55 -1.72 76.49
CA ASP A 3 -30.95 -2.95 75.81
C ASP A 3 -31.19 -2.75 74.31
N ASN A 4 -30.56 -3.66 73.56
CA ASN A 4 -30.98 -4.43 72.38
C ASN A 4 -31.91 -3.77 71.34
N ASN A 5 -31.45 -3.84 70.08
CA ASN A 5 -32.15 -3.68 68.81
C ASN A 5 -32.18 -2.23 68.25
N THR A 6 -31.33 -1.91 67.27
CA THR A 6 -31.66 -1.63 65.85
C THR A 6 -30.47 -1.04 65.06
N THR A 7 -30.45 -1.37 63.76
CA THR A 7 -29.54 -1.03 62.65
C THR A 7 -28.96 0.40 62.56
N ALA A 8 -27.74 0.43 62.01
CA ALA A 8 -26.85 1.57 61.80
C ALA A 8 -27.46 2.78 61.06
N GLY A 9 -27.06 3.96 61.55
CA GLY A 9 -27.28 5.28 60.95
C GLY A 9 -28.40 6.07 61.62
N GLU A 10 -28.03 7.03 62.49
CA GLU A 10 -28.68 8.35 62.73
C GLU A 10 -28.42 8.90 64.16
N SER A 11 -27.95 10.16 64.18
CA SER A 11 -27.99 11.24 65.20
C SER A 11 -27.89 10.90 66.70
N TYR A 12 -26.76 11.26 67.33
CA TYR A 12 -26.54 11.17 68.79
C TYR A 12 -26.87 12.48 69.52
N ALA A 13 -28.00 12.56 70.20
CA ALA A 13 -28.26 13.60 71.21
C ALA A 13 -28.93 12.98 72.45
N ALA A 14 -28.13 12.65 73.46
CA ALA A 14 -28.63 12.25 74.78
C ALA A 14 -28.27 13.34 75.81
N LEU A 15 -29.28 13.98 76.41
CA LEU A 15 -29.09 14.83 77.60
C LEU A 15 -28.96 13.92 78.84
N CYS A 16 -27.99 14.19 79.72
CA CYS A 16 -27.92 13.58 81.05
C CYS A 16 -28.40 14.59 82.12
N LEU A 17 -29.42 14.22 82.89
CA LEU A 17 -29.99 15.03 83.98
C LEU A 17 -29.58 14.42 85.32
N ASN A 18 -28.58 15.02 85.98
CA ASN A 18 -28.02 14.42 87.19
C ASN A 18 -28.70 14.88 88.49
N LYS A 19 -29.52 15.94 88.46
CA LYS A 19 -30.38 16.41 89.57
C LYS A 19 -31.36 17.47 89.06
N ALA A 20 -32.61 17.12 88.78
CA ALA A 20 -33.64 18.12 88.51
C ALA A 20 -34.19 18.68 89.83
N ALA A 21 -34.28 20.01 89.96
CA ALA A 21 -35.09 20.62 91.02
C ALA A 21 -36.58 20.33 90.76
N VAL A 22 -37.36 20.09 91.83
CA VAL A 22 -38.81 19.85 91.75
C VAL A 22 -39.49 20.97 90.93
N GLY A 23 -40.07 20.63 89.78
CA GLY A 23 -40.79 21.56 88.90
C GLY A 23 -40.07 22.00 87.61
N ALA A 24 -38.86 21.52 87.31
CA ALA A 24 -38.20 21.79 86.02
C ALA A 24 -38.94 21.11 84.84
N SER A 25 -39.14 21.83 83.73
CA SER A 25 -39.75 21.28 82.50
C SER A 25 -38.79 21.39 81.30
N ILE A 26 -38.66 20.31 80.53
CA ILE A 26 -37.87 20.26 79.30
C ILE A 26 -38.86 20.33 78.14
N VAL A 27 -38.77 21.39 77.35
CA VAL A 27 -39.62 21.56 76.16
C VAL A 27 -38.75 21.42 74.93
N ALA A 28 -38.91 20.32 74.21
CA ALA A 28 -38.44 20.19 72.83
C ALA A 28 -39.54 20.70 71.90
N THR A 29 -39.23 21.65 71.03
CA THR A 29 -40.15 22.06 69.95
C THR A 29 -39.89 21.18 68.72
N ASN A 30 -40.94 20.54 68.20
CA ASN A 30 -40.98 19.55 67.10
C ASN A 30 -40.65 18.07 67.42
N THR A 31 -40.51 17.69 68.69
CA THR A 31 -40.74 16.32 69.21
C THR A 31 -41.19 16.42 70.67
N THR A 32 -41.93 15.44 71.20
CA THR A 32 -42.48 15.51 72.57
C THR A 32 -41.53 14.88 73.58
N VAL A 33 -41.15 15.61 74.64
CA VAL A 33 -40.62 15.04 75.89
C VAL A 33 -41.44 15.61 77.05
N ASN A 34 -42.13 14.73 77.78
CA ASN A 34 -42.75 15.04 79.06
C ASN A 34 -41.98 14.28 80.15
N VAL A 35 -41.58 14.97 81.23
CA VAL A 35 -41.07 14.33 82.44
C VAL A 35 -42.08 14.57 83.56
N THR A 36 -42.58 13.50 84.18
CA THR A 36 -43.35 13.56 85.43
C THR A 36 -42.81 12.50 86.39
N GLU A 37 -42.71 12.86 87.68
CA GLU A 37 -42.04 12.07 88.72
C GLU A 37 -42.55 10.63 88.85
N GLY A 38 -41.59 9.73 89.12
CA GLY A 38 -41.84 8.49 89.85
C GLY A 38 -42.41 7.34 89.03
N SER A 39 -41.56 6.60 88.32
CA SER A 39 -41.57 5.13 88.26
C SER A 39 -40.49 4.64 87.28
N ASP A 40 -39.92 3.49 87.62
CA ASP A 40 -38.94 2.76 86.83
C ASP A 40 -39.34 2.55 85.35
N SER A 41 -38.30 2.51 84.51
CA SER A 41 -38.22 1.87 83.18
C SER A 41 -38.83 2.56 81.94
N GLU A 42 -37.93 2.69 80.95
CA GLU A 42 -38.15 2.54 79.51
C GLU A 42 -38.89 3.62 78.67
N LYS A 43 -38.22 3.95 77.56
CA LYS A 43 -38.66 4.59 76.29
C LYS A 43 -38.51 6.11 76.16
N GLY A 44 -37.49 6.48 75.38
CA GLY A 44 -37.35 7.77 74.72
C GLY A 44 -36.25 7.75 73.65
N ARG A 45 -36.51 7.12 72.50
CA ARG A 45 -35.72 7.26 71.26
C ARG A 45 -36.55 8.09 70.26
N ASN A 46 -36.01 9.22 69.79
CA ASN A 46 -36.02 9.69 68.39
C ASN A 46 -35.75 11.21 68.27
N GLY A 47 -34.65 11.53 67.56
CA GLY A 47 -34.56 12.57 66.53
C GLY A 47 -34.58 14.06 66.92
N ALA A 48 -33.44 14.73 66.73
CA ALA A 48 -33.33 15.88 65.80
C ALA A 48 -31.86 16.32 65.63
N GLU A 49 -31.35 16.25 64.40
CA GLU A 49 -30.08 16.85 63.96
C GLU A 49 -30.13 18.40 63.94
N ASN A 50 -31.27 19.02 64.20
CA ASN A 50 -31.49 20.49 64.17
C ASN A 50 -32.59 20.98 65.14
N GLY A 51 -32.76 20.34 66.30
CA GLY A 51 -33.78 20.72 67.30
C GLY A 51 -33.23 21.54 68.47
N THR A 52 -33.88 22.64 68.83
CA THR A 52 -33.60 23.39 70.07
C THR A 52 -34.34 22.76 71.25
N VAL A 53 -33.59 22.31 72.26
CA VAL A 53 -34.14 21.90 73.56
C VAL A 53 -34.13 23.12 74.48
N THR A 54 -35.32 23.60 74.87
CA THR A 54 -35.46 24.73 75.80
C THR A 54 -35.76 24.18 77.20
N ILE A 55 -34.91 24.53 78.17
CA ILE A 55 -35.11 24.15 79.57
C ILE A 55 -35.74 25.33 80.28
N ASN A 56 -37.01 25.18 80.66
CA ASN A 56 -37.74 26.20 81.42
C ASN A 56 -37.62 25.85 82.91
N GLY A 57 -36.66 26.47 83.59
CA GLY A 57 -36.32 26.22 85.00
C GLY A 57 -34.83 26.45 85.28
N SER A 58 -34.35 26.04 86.46
CA SER A 58 -32.91 26.04 86.76
C SER A 58 -32.18 25.07 85.83
N THR A 59 -31.11 25.54 85.17
CA THR A 59 -30.18 24.72 84.38
C THR A 59 -29.09 24.07 85.21
N GLU A 60 -29.10 24.30 86.53
CA GLU A 60 -28.16 23.72 87.48
C GLU A 60 -28.30 22.19 87.51
N GLY A 61 -27.27 21.46 87.06
CA GLY A 61 -27.26 20.00 87.00
C GLY A 61 -27.65 19.37 85.65
N VAL A 62 -27.86 20.19 84.61
CA VAL A 62 -28.07 19.70 83.23
C VAL A 62 -26.75 19.68 82.47
N THR A 63 -26.37 18.50 81.99
CA THR A 63 -25.10 18.29 81.29
C THR A 63 -25.32 17.64 79.94
N VAL A 64 -24.56 18.11 78.95
CA VAL A 64 -24.65 17.65 77.56
C VAL A 64 -23.67 16.50 77.35
N THR A 65 -24.14 15.42 76.72
CA THR A 65 -23.24 14.34 76.29
C THR A 65 -22.36 14.84 75.15
N VAL A 66 -21.04 14.67 75.30
CA VAL A 66 -20.02 15.06 74.30
C VAL A 66 -19.30 13.86 73.71
N ALA A 67 -19.25 12.74 74.44
CA ALA A 67 -18.62 11.50 74.00
C ALA A 67 -19.48 10.30 74.38
N VAL A 68 -19.42 9.25 73.56
CA VAL A 68 -20.09 7.97 73.81
C VAL A 68 -19.10 6.81 73.67
N ILE A 69 -19.25 5.75 74.45
CA ILE A 69 -18.54 4.48 74.21
C ILE A 69 -19.46 3.57 73.40
N THR A 70 -18.94 3.05 72.29
CA THR A 70 -19.63 2.07 71.45
C THR A 70 -19.05 0.67 71.70
N TYR A 71 -19.92 -0.32 71.93
CA TYR A 71 -19.50 -1.71 72.16
C TYR A 71 -19.65 -2.52 70.87
N PRO A 72 -18.58 -3.18 70.37
CA PRO A 72 -18.64 -3.97 69.15
C PRO A 72 -19.76 -5.03 69.21
N GLY A 73 -20.70 -4.97 68.26
CA GLY A 73 -21.84 -5.90 68.17
C GLY A 73 -23.02 -5.57 69.11
N SER A 74 -23.08 -4.37 69.70
CA SER A 74 -24.18 -3.91 70.56
C SER A 74 -24.66 -2.51 70.16
N ASP A 75 -25.98 -2.29 70.19
CA ASP A 75 -26.60 -0.97 70.02
C ASP A 75 -26.61 -0.13 71.31
N ASN A 76 -26.02 -0.66 72.39
CA ASN A 76 -25.90 0.04 73.66
C ASN A 76 -24.71 0.99 73.61
N TYR A 77 -24.96 2.25 73.97
CA TYR A 77 -23.94 3.26 74.16
C TYR A 77 -24.04 3.87 75.55
N HIS A 78 -22.90 4.22 76.14
CA HIS A 78 -22.83 4.99 77.37
C HIS A 78 -22.36 6.40 77.03
N GLY A 79 -23.17 7.41 77.37
CA GLY A 79 -22.86 8.82 77.12
C GLY A 79 -22.18 9.48 78.32
N PHE A 80 -21.20 10.33 78.02
CA PHE A 80 -20.39 11.07 78.98
C PHE A 80 -20.41 12.56 78.68
N THR A 81 -20.36 13.34 79.74
CA THR A 81 -20.42 14.80 79.70
C THR A 81 -19.05 15.45 79.55
N SER A 82 -17.99 14.64 79.67
CA SER A 82 -16.62 15.00 79.32
C SER A 82 -15.95 13.83 78.60
N LEU A 83 -14.97 14.13 77.75
CA LEU A 83 -14.15 13.10 77.10
C LEU A 83 -13.28 12.35 78.13
N ALA A 84 -12.83 13.03 79.18
CA ALA A 84 -12.01 12.42 80.24
C ALA A 84 -12.78 11.31 80.98
N ASP A 85 -14.03 11.56 81.38
CA ASP A 85 -14.88 10.56 82.05
C ASP A 85 -15.17 9.37 81.12
N ALA A 86 -15.34 9.63 79.82
CA ALA A 86 -15.53 8.57 78.82
C ALA A 86 -14.31 7.65 78.75
N ILE A 87 -13.10 8.22 78.73
CA ILE A 87 -11.85 7.44 78.69
C ILE A 87 -11.61 6.71 80.01
N GLU A 88 -11.92 7.33 81.16
CA GLU A 88 -11.83 6.70 82.48
C GLU A 88 -12.74 5.47 82.55
N PHE A 89 -13.98 5.58 82.07
CA PHE A 89 -14.94 4.49 82.05
C PHE A 89 -14.62 3.41 81.00
N ALA A 90 -13.99 3.78 79.88
CA ALA A 90 -13.62 2.86 78.81
C ALA A 90 -12.70 1.74 79.31
N LYS A 91 -12.94 0.53 78.81
CA LYS A 91 -12.03 -0.61 78.97
C LYS A 91 -10.96 -0.58 77.90
N THR A 92 -9.85 -1.27 78.14
CA THR A 92 -8.79 -1.42 77.16
C THR A 92 -9.32 -2.02 75.85
N GLY A 93 -9.15 -1.29 74.74
CA GLY A 93 -9.63 -1.66 73.40
C GLY A 93 -10.98 -1.06 73.01
N ASP A 94 -11.68 -0.38 73.92
CA ASP A 94 -12.97 0.26 73.59
C ASP A 94 -12.79 1.44 72.61
N VAL A 95 -13.87 1.78 71.90
CA VAL A 95 -13.96 2.94 71.00
C VAL A 95 -14.82 4.02 71.66
N VAL A 96 -14.23 5.20 71.85
CA VAL A 96 -14.90 6.42 72.32
C VAL A 96 -15.19 7.30 71.11
N THR A 97 -16.44 7.59 70.81
CA THR A 97 -16.85 8.43 69.68
C THR A 97 -17.31 9.79 70.19
N LEU A 98 -16.75 10.87 69.65
CA LEU A 98 -17.22 12.23 69.89
C LEU A 98 -18.50 12.46 69.09
N ILE A 99 -19.44 13.14 69.72
CA ILE A 99 -20.72 13.51 69.09
C ILE A 99 -20.94 15.03 69.08
N ARG A 100 -20.03 15.77 69.71
CA ARG A 100 -19.97 17.24 69.80
C ARG A 100 -18.53 17.68 70.03
N ASP A 101 -18.29 18.96 69.80
CA ASP A 101 -17.05 19.61 70.21
C ASP A 101 -16.88 19.52 71.74
N VAL A 102 -15.65 19.28 72.18
CA VAL A 102 -15.26 19.09 73.57
C VAL A 102 -14.42 20.27 74.02
N GLU A 103 -14.77 20.85 75.17
CA GLU A 103 -13.96 21.84 75.88
C GLU A 103 -13.31 21.18 77.10
N ALA A 104 -11.99 21.31 77.23
CA ALA A 104 -11.22 20.72 78.32
C ALA A 104 -10.36 21.78 79.05
N SER A 105 -10.48 21.84 80.37
CA SER A 105 -9.61 22.66 81.23
C SER A 105 -8.45 21.89 81.86
N GLU A 106 -8.48 20.55 81.78
CA GLU A 106 -7.43 19.66 82.26
C GLU A 106 -6.90 18.79 81.13
N VAL A 107 -5.74 18.16 81.35
CA VAL A 107 -5.10 17.28 80.37
C VAL A 107 -5.91 16.00 80.27
N ILE A 108 -6.27 15.59 79.05
CA ILE A 108 -6.98 14.34 78.82
C ILE A 108 -5.98 13.19 78.85
N LEU A 109 -6.07 12.34 79.87
CA LEU A 109 -5.16 11.23 80.09
C LEU A 109 -5.57 10.01 79.28
N LEU A 110 -4.61 9.41 78.57
CA LEU A 110 -4.73 8.16 77.83
C LEU A 110 -3.85 7.13 78.55
N ASP A 111 -4.43 6.45 79.54
CA ASP A 111 -3.74 5.54 80.46
C ASP A 111 -3.95 4.05 80.12
N LYS A 112 -4.65 3.77 79.01
CA LYS A 112 -4.97 2.43 78.52
C LYS A 112 -5.05 2.43 76.98
N SER A 113 -5.00 1.25 76.36
CA SER A 113 -5.26 1.17 74.92
C SER A 113 -6.71 1.54 74.63
N VAL A 114 -6.94 2.51 73.74
CA VAL A 114 -8.27 3.06 73.44
C VAL A 114 -8.29 3.67 72.04
N THR A 115 -9.42 3.58 71.36
CA THR A 115 -9.65 4.32 70.10
C THR A 115 -10.58 5.50 70.36
N ILE A 116 -10.25 6.68 69.83
CA ILE A 116 -11.10 7.87 69.85
C ILE A 116 -11.48 8.24 68.42
N ASN A 117 -12.76 8.17 68.08
CA ASN A 117 -13.29 8.66 66.82
C ASN A 117 -13.85 10.07 67.02
N GLY A 118 -13.21 11.07 66.42
CA GLY A 118 -13.61 12.46 66.50
C GLY A 118 -14.77 12.84 65.58
N GLU A 119 -14.96 12.12 64.47
CA GLU A 119 -15.98 12.43 63.44
C GLU A 119 -15.91 13.90 62.96
N GLY A 120 -14.70 14.50 63.00
CA GLY A 120 -14.45 15.90 62.66
C GLY A 120 -14.72 16.91 63.78
N HIS A 121 -15.18 16.48 64.95
CA HIS A 121 -15.40 17.36 66.10
C HIS A 121 -14.10 17.90 66.69
N LYS A 122 -14.20 19.10 67.26
CA LYS A 122 -13.07 19.78 67.90
C LYS A 122 -12.87 19.32 69.33
N VAL A 123 -11.63 19.18 69.76
CA VAL A 123 -11.25 19.08 71.16
C VAL A 123 -10.42 20.30 71.50
N THR A 124 -11.08 21.32 72.03
CA THR A 124 -10.46 22.56 72.49
C THR A 124 -9.96 22.36 73.90
N SER A 125 -8.68 22.63 74.16
CA SER A 125 -8.12 22.55 75.51
C SER A 125 -7.34 23.81 75.89
N SER A 126 -7.52 24.24 77.15
CA SER A 126 -6.71 25.29 77.78
C SER A 126 -5.56 24.73 78.62
N ALA A 127 -5.44 23.40 78.72
CA ALA A 127 -4.33 22.75 79.39
C ALA A 127 -3.05 22.79 78.54
N THR A 128 -1.89 22.66 79.17
CA THR A 128 -0.58 22.62 78.46
C THR A 128 -0.43 21.49 77.45
N ARG A 129 -1.34 20.51 77.44
CA ARG A 129 -1.44 19.49 76.40
C ARG A 129 -2.87 19.00 76.28
N VAL A 130 -3.35 18.77 75.05
CA VAL A 130 -4.72 18.27 74.83
C VAL A 130 -4.80 16.83 75.32
N PHE A 131 -3.95 15.96 74.79
CA PHE A 131 -3.87 14.55 75.17
C PHE A 131 -2.50 14.17 75.74
N ARG A 132 -2.50 13.22 76.68
CA ARG A 132 -1.27 12.65 77.26
C ARG A 132 -1.37 11.15 77.47
N VAL A 133 -0.52 10.39 76.80
CA VAL A 133 -0.33 8.97 77.05
C VAL A 133 0.54 8.76 78.28
N THR A 134 0.06 7.96 79.24
CA THR A 134 0.67 7.82 80.58
C THR A 134 1.00 6.39 81.00
N THR A 135 0.70 5.38 80.18
CA THR A 135 0.98 3.97 80.49
C THR A 135 1.77 3.27 79.38
N SER A 136 2.81 2.51 79.74
CA SER A 136 3.60 1.69 78.80
C SER A 136 2.81 0.54 78.19
N ASN A 137 3.24 0.00 77.04
CA ASN A 137 2.61 -1.12 76.33
C ASN A 137 1.14 -0.86 75.94
N THR A 138 0.81 0.39 75.60
CA THR A 138 -0.54 0.81 75.20
C THR A 138 -0.63 1.12 73.72
N GLU A 139 -1.83 0.95 73.16
CA GLU A 139 -2.16 1.27 71.77
C GLU A 139 -3.30 2.26 71.73
N VAL A 140 -3.01 3.46 71.24
CA VAL A 140 -3.93 4.59 71.19
C VAL A 140 -4.15 4.96 69.73
N THR A 141 -5.41 5.05 69.32
CA THR A 141 -5.77 5.47 67.96
C THR A 141 -6.73 6.66 68.01
N LEU A 142 -6.43 7.73 67.30
CA LEU A 142 -7.33 8.87 67.10
C LEU A 142 -7.69 8.95 65.62
N ASN A 143 -8.98 8.99 65.29
CA ASN A 143 -9.49 9.14 63.93
C ASN A 143 -10.28 10.45 63.84
N ASP A 144 -10.00 11.31 62.86
CA ASP A 144 -10.78 12.53 62.57
C ASP A 144 -10.97 13.47 63.78
N VAL A 145 -9.97 13.57 64.66
CA VAL A 145 -10.00 14.46 65.84
C VAL A 145 -9.33 15.80 65.51
N ASN A 146 -10.05 16.90 65.69
CA ASN A 146 -9.53 18.26 65.47
C ASN A 146 -9.10 18.90 66.80
N MET A 147 -7.83 18.79 67.16
CA MET A 147 -7.30 19.31 68.43
C MET A 147 -7.02 20.80 68.31
N VAL A 148 -7.56 21.60 69.22
CA VAL A 148 -7.32 23.05 69.28
C VAL A 148 -6.73 23.41 70.63
N SER A 149 -5.47 23.81 70.66
CA SER A 149 -4.83 24.27 71.89
C SER A 149 -4.99 25.79 72.02
N THR A 150 -5.68 26.22 73.08
CA THR A 150 -5.81 27.64 73.48
C THR A 150 -4.82 28.04 74.58
N ALA A 151 -4.02 27.09 75.06
CA ALA A 151 -3.07 27.32 76.14
C ALA A 151 -1.98 28.34 75.74
N VAL A 152 -1.85 29.40 76.53
CA VAL A 152 -0.76 30.38 76.43
C VAL A 152 0.39 29.90 77.32
N ARG A 153 1.62 29.92 76.79
CA ARG A 153 2.82 29.51 77.56
C ARG A 153 2.99 30.38 78.82
N VAL A 154 3.10 29.73 79.98
CA VAL A 154 3.49 30.38 81.24
C VAL A 154 4.81 29.76 81.70
N GLY A 155 5.89 30.55 81.75
CA GLY A 155 7.20 30.07 82.22
C GLY A 155 7.91 29.11 81.25
N THR A 156 8.53 28.04 81.75
CA THR A 156 9.32 27.07 80.95
C THR A 156 8.53 25.91 80.36
N ASN A 157 7.19 25.92 80.48
CA ASN A 157 6.36 24.80 80.04
C ASN A 157 6.10 24.86 78.52
N ASP A 158 6.14 23.71 77.88
CA ASP A 158 5.79 23.53 76.47
C ASP A 158 4.28 23.29 76.29
N VAL A 159 3.79 23.52 75.08
CA VAL A 159 2.37 23.35 74.74
C VAL A 159 2.23 22.28 73.65
N ARG A 160 1.34 21.32 73.84
CA ARG A 160 1.32 20.11 72.99
C ARG A 160 -0.09 19.74 72.52
N GLY A 161 -0.22 19.23 71.29
CA GLY A 161 -1.45 18.56 70.87
C GLY A 161 -1.59 17.26 71.64
N ILE A 162 -0.78 16.28 71.28
CA ILE A 162 -0.69 14.99 71.97
C ILE A 162 0.74 14.71 72.43
N SER A 163 0.87 14.10 73.61
CA SER A 163 2.17 13.77 74.20
C SER A 163 2.28 12.33 74.68
N ILE A 164 3.45 11.73 74.49
CA ILE A 164 3.88 10.46 75.09
C ILE A 164 5.01 10.81 76.06
N ASP A 165 4.78 10.67 77.36
CA ASP A 165 5.72 11.10 78.40
C ASP A 165 6.12 9.95 79.33
N ILE A 166 7.42 9.63 79.39
CA ILE A 166 8.02 8.74 80.41
C ILE A 166 7.33 7.36 80.49
N VAL A 167 7.11 6.72 79.34
CA VAL A 167 6.52 5.38 79.18
C VAL A 167 7.22 4.65 78.05
N ASP A 168 7.16 3.32 77.95
CA ASP A 168 7.83 2.55 76.89
C ASP A 168 6.81 1.82 76.01
N ASN A 169 7.18 1.52 74.75
CA ASN A 169 6.41 0.64 73.86
C ASN A 169 4.95 1.08 73.64
N VAL A 170 4.74 2.38 73.40
CA VAL A 170 3.43 2.94 73.02
C VAL A 170 3.26 2.91 71.51
N LYS A 171 2.12 2.42 71.03
CA LYS A 171 1.68 2.59 69.65
C LYS A 171 0.64 3.71 69.57
N LEU A 172 0.95 4.78 68.86
CA LEU A 172 0.05 5.91 68.64
C LEU A 172 -0.29 6.00 67.15
N THR A 173 -1.57 5.96 66.81
CA THR A 173 -2.06 6.16 65.44
C THR A 173 -2.93 7.41 65.37
N LEU A 174 -2.60 8.34 64.46
CA LEU A 174 -3.39 9.53 64.16
C LEU A 174 -3.85 9.46 62.70
N ASN A 175 -5.13 9.21 62.47
CA ASN A 175 -5.71 9.14 61.12
C ASN A 175 -6.57 10.38 60.88
N ASN A 176 -6.21 11.16 59.86
CA ASN A 176 -6.88 12.38 59.42
C ASN A 176 -7.20 13.37 60.56
N CYS A 177 -6.34 13.42 61.59
CA CYS A 177 -6.48 14.34 62.70
C CYS A 177 -5.88 15.71 62.36
N SER A 178 -6.24 16.74 63.13
CA SER A 178 -5.57 18.03 63.05
C SER A 178 -5.13 18.54 64.42
N VAL A 179 -4.08 19.36 64.43
CA VAL A 179 -3.66 20.11 65.61
C VAL A 179 -3.40 21.56 65.22
N ASP A 180 -4.18 22.45 65.83
CA ASP A 180 -4.11 23.90 65.65
C ASP A 180 -3.79 24.57 67.01
N PHE A 181 -3.00 25.64 66.97
CA PHE A 181 -2.64 26.46 68.12
C PHE A 181 -3.10 27.89 67.86
N THR A 182 -4.03 28.41 68.68
CA THR A 182 -4.67 29.72 68.45
C THR A 182 -3.72 30.93 68.46
N ASP A 183 -2.48 30.76 68.95
CA ASP A 183 -1.37 31.71 68.82
C ASP A 183 -0.02 30.97 68.73
N ALA A 184 0.19 30.24 67.64
CA ALA A 184 1.39 29.43 67.45
C ALA A 184 2.68 30.25 67.25
N SER A 185 2.55 31.52 66.84
CA SER A 185 3.67 32.41 66.53
C SER A 185 4.43 32.90 67.78
N ALA A 186 3.80 32.79 68.96
CA ALA A 186 4.35 33.27 70.22
C ALA A 186 5.09 32.19 71.06
N ASN A 187 5.17 30.94 70.60
CA ASN A 187 5.64 29.82 71.43
C ASN A 187 6.66 28.88 70.76
N ASP A 188 7.94 29.07 71.10
CA ASP A 188 9.09 28.27 70.64
C ASP A 188 9.02 26.75 70.97
N TRP A 189 8.08 26.33 71.83
CA TRP A 189 7.89 24.93 72.25
C TRP A 189 6.45 24.44 72.05
N ALA A 190 5.81 24.86 70.96
CA ALA A 190 4.57 24.24 70.50
C ALA A 190 4.86 22.97 69.69
N TYR A 191 4.29 21.82 70.09
CA TYR A 191 4.46 20.54 69.40
C TYR A 191 3.10 19.88 69.11
N ALA A 192 2.76 19.63 67.85
CA ALA A 192 1.54 18.87 67.55
C ALA A 192 1.60 17.47 68.16
N VAL A 193 2.72 16.78 67.95
CA VAL A 193 2.98 15.45 68.49
C VAL A 193 4.31 15.47 69.21
N ASN A 194 4.31 15.10 70.48
CA ASN A 194 5.50 15.16 71.31
C ASN A 194 5.78 13.83 72.01
N VAL A 195 6.83 13.14 71.58
CA VAL A 195 7.34 11.90 72.18
C VAL A 195 8.55 12.26 73.04
N THR A 196 8.33 12.46 74.34
CA THR A 196 9.39 12.83 75.29
C THR A 196 9.55 11.80 76.39
N GLY A 197 10.49 10.87 76.18
CA GLY A 197 10.89 9.84 77.14
C GLY A 197 10.27 8.48 76.84
N GLY A 198 11.01 7.42 77.16
CA GLY A 198 10.67 6.06 76.73
C GLY A 198 11.39 5.59 75.49
N ASN A 199 11.29 4.30 75.21
CA ASN A 199 11.86 3.63 74.04
C ASN A 199 10.81 2.77 73.33
N LYS A 200 11.07 2.44 72.05
CA LYS A 200 10.26 1.50 71.25
C LYS A 200 8.85 1.96 70.92
N HIS A 201 8.61 3.27 70.87
CA HIS A 201 7.32 3.81 70.44
C HIS A 201 7.09 3.57 68.95
N VAL A 202 5.85 3.34 68.54
CA VAL A 202 5.44 3.35 67.13
C VAL A 202 4.41 4.44 66.93
N VAL A 203 4.77 5.53 66.27
CA VAL A 203 3.86 6.63 65.96
C VAL A 203 3.54 6.60 64.48
N THR A 204 2.27 6.47 64.13
CA THR A 204 1.78 6.46 62.74
C THR A 204 0.83 7.63 62.54
N ILE A 205 1.09 8.46 61.54
CA ILE A 205 0.27 9.61 61.17
C ILE A 205 -0.12 9.45 59.70
N ILE A 206 -1.41 9.50 59.40
CA ILE A 206 -1.94 9.33 58.04
C ILE A 206 -2.94 10.44 57.76
N GLY A 207 -2.68 11.31 56.79
CA GLY A 207 -3.57 12.44 56.47
C GLY A 207 -3.61 13.52 57.57
N GLY A 208 -4.39 14.58 57.32
CA GLY A 208 -4.62 15.65 58.29
C GLY A 208 -3.60 16.80 58.28
N ALA A 209 -3.77 17.76 59.19
CA ALA A 209 -3.01 19.01 59.25
C ALA A 209 -2.50 19.30 60.66
N TYR A 210 -1.18 19.42 60.82
CA TYR A 210 -0.53 19.53 62.12
C TYR A 210 0.36 20.78 62.16
N GLU A 211 0.12 21.64 63.14
CA GLU A 211 0.86 22.89 63.33
C GLU A 211 1.80 22.81 64.54
N GLY A 212 2.89 23.57 64.58
CA GLY A 212 3.71 23.71 65.79
C GLY A 212 5.06 24.37 65.53
N ALA A 213 5.77 24.82 66.56
CA ALA A 213 7.12 25.37 66.42
C ALA A 213 8.15 24.32 65.98
N ASN A 214 7.99 23.09 66.48
CA ASN A 214 8.40 21.91 65.73
C ASN A 214 7.21 20.95 65.73
N VAL A 215 6.78 20.47 64.57
CA VAL A 215 5.46 19.82 64.48
C VAL A 215 5.46 18.48 65.22
N ILE A 216 6.50 17.66 65.01
CA ILE A 216 6.69 16.37 65.68
C ILE A 216 8.02 16.39 66.41
N ASN A 217 8.02 16.21 67.73
CA ASN A 217 9.25 16.06 68.52
C ASN A 217 9.42 14.63 69.01
N VAL A 218 10.62 14.07 68.82
CA VAL A 218 10.92 12.66 69.10
C VAL A 218 12.20 12.55 69.92
N ARG A 219 12.10 11.97 71.11
CA ARG A 219 13.20 11.64 72.00
C ARG A 219 13.16 10.17 72.42
N GLY A 220 14.29 9.62 72.85
CA GLY A 220 14.41 8.22 73.26
C GLY A 220 14.94 7.31 72.15
N ALA A 221 15.03 6.01 72.41
CA ALA A 221 15.66 5.03 71.51
C ALA A 221 14.64 4.08 70.85
N GLU A 222 15.00 3.52 69.70
CA GLU A 222 14.25 2.46 68.99
C GLU A 222 12.80 2.81 68.61
N ASN A 223 12.46 4.09 68.53
CA ASN A 223 11.13 4.55 68.11
C ASN A 223 10.94 4.41 66.59
N THR A 224 9.74 4.13 66.12
CA THR A 224 9.37 4.12 64.70
C THR A 224 8.32 5.19 64.46
N ILE A 225 8.63 6.18 63.64
CA ILE A 225 7.73 7.27 63.28
C ILE A 225 7.39 7.13 61.80
N THR A 226 6.12 6.98 61.47
CA THR A 226 5.62 6.89 60.10
C THR A 226 4.64 8.03 59.84
N VAL A 227 4.87 8.84 58.82
CA VAL A 227 3.98 9.94 58.42
C VAL A 227 3.62 9.77 56.94
N LYS A 228 2.34 9.72 56.62
CA LYS A 228 1.84 9.54 55.24
C LYS A 228 0.77 10.56 54.89
N ASP A 229 0.87 11.16 53.71
CA ASP A 229 -0.16 12.03 53.11
C ASP A 229 -0.66 13.19 54.01
N ALA A 230 0.17 13.66 54.95
CA ALA A 230 -0.19 14.70 55.92
C ALA A 230 0.45 16.06 55.60
N THR A 231 -0.15 17.14 56.11
CA THR A 231 0.43 18.49 56.07
C THR A 231 1.02 18.85 57.43
N LEU A 232 2.34 19.09 57.48
CA LEU A 232 3.03 19.54 58.70
C LEU A 232 3.49 20.99 58.51
N THR A 233 3.02 21.90 59.36
CA THR A 233 3.34 23.33 59.28
C THR A 233 4.09 23.79 60.51
N SER A 234 5.37 24.13 60.31
CA SER A 234 6.19 24.79 61.32
C SER A 234 5.85 26.27 61.42
N THR A 235 5.60 26.76 62.63
CA THR A 235 5.23 28.15 62.89
C THR A 235 6.39 29.03 63.30
N TYR A 236 7.57 28.44 63.48
CA TYR A 236 8.77 29.15 63.87
C TYR A 236 9.34 29.97 62.69
N PRO A 237 9.59 31.29 62.85
CA PRO A 237 10.07 32.12 61.76
C PRO A 237 11.49 31.74 61.31
N ASN A 238 11.71 31.83 60.00
CA ASN A 238 12.97 31.51 59.34
C ASN A 238 14.04 32.52 59.79
N SER A 239 14.92 32.13 60.72
CA SER A 239 16.05 32.96 61.17
C SER A 239 17.36 32.22 60.90
N ASP A 240 18.26 32.88 60.18
CA ASP A 240 19.51 32.32 59.64
C ASP A 240 20.53 31.83 60.69
N ASN A 241 20.20 31.84 61.98
CA ASN A 241 21.18 31.71 63.07
C ASN A 241 20.94 30.62 64.12
N ILE A 242 19.93 29.73 64.00
CA ILE A 242 19.82 28.59 64.92
C ILE A 242 19.42 27.30 64.18
N LYS A 243 20.38 26.39 64.01
CA LYS A 243 20.32 25.16 63.18
C LYS A 243 19.27 24.09 63.58
N HIS A 244 18.38 24.36 64.54
CA HIS A 244 17.54 23.30 65.13
C HIS A 244 16.07 23.67 65.37
N TYR A 245 15.65 24.93 65.16
CA TYR A 245 14.28 25.36 65.41
C TYR A 245 13.52 25.58 64.09
N GLY A 246 12.26 25.13 64.05
CA GLY A 246 11.38 25.22 62.88
C GLY A 246 11.37 23.95 62.00
N ALA A 247 11.70 22.79 62.57
CA ALA A 247 11.63 21.52 61.86
C ALA A 247 10.21 20.92 61.94
N CYS A 248 9.72 20.34 60.85
CA CYS A 248 8.47 19.61 60.87
C CYS A 248 8.59 18.32 61.69
N ILE A 249 9.72 17.60 61.58
CA ILE A 249 10.03 16.45 62.45
C ILE A 249 11.39 16.69 63.10
N TRP A 250 11.42 16.78 64.42
CA TRP A 250 12.63 16.98 65.21
C TRP A 250 12.95 15.74 66.03
N VAL A 251 14.13 15.17 65.80
CA VAL A 251 14.61 13.96 66.49
C VAL A 251 15.85 14.30 67.31
N LEU A 252 15.79 14.10 68.62
CA LEU A 252 16.81 14.49 69.58
C LEU A 252 17.25 13.32 70.48
N GLN A 253 18.56 13.16 70.73
CA GLN A 253 19.13 12.19 71.68
C GLN A 253 18.62 10.75 71.44
N ASN A 254 18.77 10.27 70.21
CA ASN A 254 18.10 9.06 69.76
C ASN A 254 19.09 8.00 69.27
N GLN A 255 18.96 6.77 69.78
CA GLN A 255 19.68 5.60 69.27
C GLN A 255 18.69 4.62 68.63
N GLY A 256 18.87 4.31 67.35
CA GLY A 256 18.14 3.22 66.67
C GLY A 256 16.67 3.49 66.30
N SER A 257 16.18 4.73 66.36
CA SER A 257 14.84 5.04 65.84
C SER A 257 14.81 5.17 64.32
N THR A 258 13.65 4.86 63.75
CA THR A 258 13.34 4.95 62.32
C THR A 258 12.29 6.04 62.08
N VAL A 259 12.49 6.86 61.03
CA VAL A 259 11.48 7.81 60.54
C VAL A 259 11.18 7.50 59.07
N VAL A 260 9.92 7.26 58.75
CA VAL A 260 9.38 7.01 57.40
C VAL A 260 8.40 8.14 57.07
N ALA A 261 8.64 8.86 55.97
CA ALA A 261 7.77 9.96 55.54
C ALA A 261 7.48 9.85 54.04
N GLU A 262 6.21 9.66 53.68
CA GLU A 262 5.76 9.41 52.29
C GLU A 262 4.57 10.33 51.95
N GLY A 263 4.55 10.96 50.76
CA GLY A 263 3.38 11.74 50.30
C GLY A 263 3.04 13.02 51.09
N ASN A 264 3.88 13.46 52.03
CA ASN A 264 3.57 14.59 52.94
C ASN A 264 3.90 15.97 52.34
N THR A 265 3.20 16.99 52.82
CA THR A 265 3.53 18.41 52.61
C THR A 265 4.21 18.99 53.86
N PHE A 266 5.42 19.53 53.72
CA PHE A 266 6.19 20.13 54.83
C PHE A 266 6.33 21.63 54.64
N ASN A 267 5.74 22.42 55.53
CA ASN A 267 5.79 23.88 55.55
C ASN A 267 6.65 24.35 56.74
N GLY A 268 7.96 24.19 56.67
CA GLY A 268 8.89 24.58 57.75
C GLY A 268 10.33 24.72 57.31
N ASN A 269 11.21 25.19 58.21
CA ASN A 269 12.62 25.43 57.92
C ASN A 269 13.34 24.12 57.52
N ASN A 270 12.95 22.99 58.11
CA ASN A 270 13.44 21.67 57.75
C ASN A 270 12.29 20.64 57.75
N ALA A 271 12.28 19.69 56.82
CA ALA A 271 11.31 18.58 56.86
C ALA A 271 11.61 17.63 58.04
N VAL A 272 12.87 17.22 58.19
CA VAL A 272 13.35 16.41 59.32
C VAL A 272 14.70 16.93 59.80
N ALA A 273 14.86 17.16 61.11
CA ALA A 273 16.14 17.57 61.72
C ALA A 273 16.57 16.58 62.81
N PHE A 274 17.81 16.07 62.71
CA PHE A 274 18.41 15.17 63.70
C PHE A 274 19.49 15.91 64.52
N ASN A 275 19.39 15.88 65.84
CA ASN A 275 20.45 16.34 66.75
C ASN A 275 20.98 15.12 67.53
N LEU A 276 21.98 14.47 66.94
CA LEU A 276 22.56 13.21 67.42
C LEU A 276 23.83 13.50 68.21
N GLY A 277 23.88 13.06 69.47
CA GLY A 277 25.16 12.80 70.12
C GLY A 277 25.89 11.69 69.36
N THR A 278 27.23 11.71 69.39
CA THR A 278 28.11 10.82 68.62
C THR A 278 27.70 9.34 68.70
N GLY A 279 27.45 8.68 67.55
CA GLY A 279 27.44 7.21 67.45
C GLY A 279 26.16 6.50 67.00
N THR A 280 25.30 7.11 66.17
CA THR A 280 24.11 6.41 65.62
C THR A 280 24.29 6.15 64.13
N GLU A 281 24.12 4.89 63.70
CA GLU A 281 23.99 4.54 62.28
C GLU A 281 22.60 4.94 61.78
N LEU A 282 22.58 5.68 60.68
CA LEU A 282 21.39 6.16 60.01
C LEU A 282 20.96 5.11 58.96
N THR A 283 20.00 4.24 59.27
CA THR A 283 19.11 3.67 58.23
C THR A 283 17.94 4.61 58.01
N ALA A 284 18.25 5.86 57.67
CA ALA A 284 17.32 6.63 56.89
C ALA A 284 17.49 6.11 55.46
N SER A 285 16.43 5.55 54.90
CA SER A 285 16.17 5.67 53.46
C SER A 285 15.91 7.14 53.16
N ASN A 286 16.89 8.01 53.45
CA ASN A 286 16.89 9.43 53.27
C ASN A 286 18.23 10.00 53.76
N ASN A 287 19.07 10.35 52.78
CA ASN A 287 19.25 11.78 52.54
C ASN A 287 19.93 12.59 53.68
N THR A 288 21.24 12.74 53.60
CA THR A 288 22.01 13.78 54.31
C THR A 288 22.35 14.98 53.41
N ASP A 289 21.60 15.20 52.32
CA ASP A 289 21.65 16.42 51.50
C ASP A 289 20.41 16.53 50.55
N ASN A 290 19.26 16.95 51.08
CA ASN A 290 17.97 17.20 50.38
C ASN A 290 16.90 17.46 51.48
N THR A 291 15.79 18.16 51.23
CA THR A 291 14.57 17.55 50.66
C THR A 291 13.86 18.49 49.69
N LYS A 292 14.51 18.80 48.56
CA LYS A 292 13.83 18.85 47.27
C LYS A 292 14.34 17.69 46.41
N LEU A 293 13.43 16.85 45.94
CA LEU A 293 13.60 15.65 45.10
C LEU A 293 14.17 14.39 45.75
N PHE A 294 13.35 13.34 45.79
CA PHE A 294 13.77 11.95 45.97
C PHE A 294 14.45 11.36 44.72
N ILE A 295 15.34 12.11 44.06
CA ILE A 295 16.10 11.60 42.91
C ILE A 295 17.37 10.92 43.44
N THR A 296 17.54 9.63 43.15
CA THR A 296 18.82 8.92 43.34
C THR A 296 19.75 9.18 42.17
N GLY A 297 21.04 9.42 42.39
CA GLY A 297 22.02 9.69 41.31
C GLY A 297 23.03 10.76 41.72
N GLN A 298 24.09 10.95 40.92
CA GLN A 298 25.11 12.00 41.13
C GLN A 298 25.08 13.08 40.05
N GLY A 299 24.17 12.95 39.06
CA GLY A 299 24.08 13.89 37.95
C GLY A 299 25.21 13.75 36.93
N THR A 300 26.03 12.70 37.00
CA THR A 300 27.07 12.37 36.02
C THR A 300 26.52 11.44 34.96
N GLU A 301 27.18 11.32 33.81
CA GLU A 301 26.75 10.43 32.71
C GLU A 301 26.54 8.97 33.17
N ASP A 302 27.47 8.42 33.94
CA ASP A 302 27.39 7.05 34.48
C ASP A 302 26.35 6.88 35.61
N LYS A 303 25.98 7.98 36.28
CA LYS A 303 25.12 7.98 37.47
C LYS A 303 24.14 9.16 37.38
N PRO A 304 23.24 9.15 36.39
CA PRO A 304 22.31 10.25 36.21
C PRO A 304 21.37 10.35 37.40
N TYR A 305 20.82 11.54 37.58
CA TYR A 305 19.69 11.79 38.47
C TYR A 305 18.45 11.04 37.97
N LEU A 306 17.98 10.03 38.70
CA LEU A 306 16.86 9.17 38.33
C LEU A 306 15.50 9.69 38.83
N ILE A 307 14.55 9.81 37.91
CA ILE A 307 13.13 10.15 38.15
C ILE A 307 12.28 8.88 37.97
N LYS A 308 11.51 8.53 39.00
CA LYS A 308 10.67 7.32 39.08
C LYS A 308 9.18 7.60 39.26
N THR A 309 8.81 8.80 39.71
CA THR A 309 7.42 9.13 40.05
C THR A 309 7.01 10.49 39.49
N ALA A 310 5.70 10.71 39.37
CA ALA A 310 5.13 11.99 38.93
C ALA A 310 5.58 13.16 39.84
N GLY A 311 5.55 12.96 41.16
CA GLY A 311 6.03 13.96 42.12
C GLY A 311 7.51 14.33 41.92
N GLN A 312 8.37 13.35 41.64
CA GLN A 312 9.79 13.63 41.35
C GLN A 312 9.98 14.42 40.04
N LEU A 313 9.14 14.17 39.04
CA LEU A 313 9.15 14.93 37.78
C LEU A 313 8.66 16.37 37.98
N VAL A 314 7.60 16.55 38.78
CA VAL A 314 7.07 17.87 39.20
C VAL A 314 8.14 18.65 39.97
N ASP A 315 8.78 18.01 40.94
CA ASP A 315 9.84 18.63 41.73
C ASP A 315 11.03 19.04 40.86
N PHE A 316 11.45 18.17 39.93
CA PHE A 316 12.49 18.47 38.95
C PHE A 316 12.15 19.70 38.13
N ARG A 317 10.95 19.73 37.53
CA ARG A 317 10.44 20.91 36.81
C ARG A 317 10.51 22.17 37.69
N ASN A 318 10.02 22.09 38.92
CA ASN A 318 9.97 23.25 39.83
C ASN A 318 11.38 23.75 40.18
N SER A 319 12.35 22.84 40.35
CA SER A 319 13.76 23.19 40.60
C SER A 319 14.37 23.91 39.39
N VAL A 320 14.19 23.38 38.17
CA VAL A 320 14.66 24.04 36.93
C VAL A 320 13.99 25.41 36.78
N ASN A 321 12.67 25.49 36.94
CA ASN A 321 11.92 26.73 36.80
C ASN A 321 12.25 27.77 37.88
N ALA A 322 12.77 27.35 39.04
CA ALA A 322 13.27 28.24 40.09
C ALA A 322 14.73 28.72 39.85
N GLY A 323 15.36 28.31 38.74
CA GLY A 323 16.74 28.68 38.41
C GLY A 323 17.79 27.88 39.20
N GLU A 324 17.40 26.78 39.85
CA GLU A 324 18.35 25.92 40.57
C GLU A 324 19.21 25.14 39.56
N THR A 325 20.53 25.23 39.68
CA THR A 325 21.49 24.64 38.73
C THR A 325 21.78 23.16 38.98
N LYS A 326 21.40 22.63 40.15
CA LYS A 326 21.71 21.25 40.58
C LYS A 326 21.31 20.19 39.55
N TYR A 327 20.14 20.35 38.92
CA TYR A 327 19.61 19.38 37.97
C TYR A 327 19.61 19.87 36.52
N SER A 328 19.99 21.13 36.27
CA SER A 328 19.76 21.82 35.00
C SER A 328 21.01 22.41 34.35
N ALA A 329 22.17 22.38 35.01
CA ALA A 329 23.41 22.95 34.48
C ALA A 329 24.02 22.12 33.34
N PRO A 330 24.86 22.72 32.48
CA PRO A 330 25.64 21.99 31.49
C PRO A 330 26.45 20.84 32.11
N GLY A 331 26.41 19.67 31.48
CA GLY A 331 27.11 18.48 31.96
C GLY A 331 26.39 17.72 33.09
N VAL A 332 25.20 18.16 33.52
CA VAL A 332 24.32 17.38 34.40
C VAL A 332 23.51 16.39 33.58
N TYR A 333 23.31 15.18 34.12
CA TYR A 333 22.55 14.10 33.47
C TYR A 333 21.36 13.69 34.35
N VAL A 334 20.18 13.68 33.75
CA VAL A 334 18.90 13.28 34.35
C VAL A 334 18.32 12.16 33.49
N ALA A 335 17.72 11.17 34.13
CA ALA A 335 17.10 10.05 33.41
C ALA A 335 15.82 9.57 34.07
N LEU A 336 14.91 9.01 33.26
CA LEU A 336 13.78 8.26 33.78
C LEU A 336 14.23 6.86 34.24
N ALA A 337 13.58 6.37 35.29
CA ALA A 337 13.80 5.03 35.84
C ALA A 337 12.49 4.23 36.02
N ALA A 338 11.35 4.80 35.59
CA ALA A 338 10.06 4.15 35.51
C ALA A 338 9.15 4.93 34.54
N ASP A 339 8.07 4.29 34.07
CA ASP A 339 6.96 5.00 33.44
C ASP A 339 6.32 5.97 34.45
N ILE A 340 5.98 7.18 34.00
CA ILE A 340 5.41 8.24 34.84
C ILE A 340 4.04 8.62 34.28
N ASP A 341 2.99 8.54 35.11
CA ASP A 341 1.66 9.01 34.77
C ASP A 341 1.42 10.41 35.36
N MET A 342 1.09 11.38 34.51
CA MET A 342 0.86 12.78 34.85
C MET A 342 -0.62 13.14 34.92
N ALA A 343 -1.52 12.15 34.94
CA ALA A 343 -2.96 12.39 35.06
C ALA A 343 -3.29 13.26 36.29
N GLY A 344 -4.11 14.30 36.05
CA GLY A 344 -4.54 15.25 37.09
C GLY A 344 -3.60 16.44 37.33
N GLU A 345 -2.38 16.44 36.78
CA GLU A 345 -1.46 17.58 36.85
C GLU A 345 -1.63 18.49 35.62
N ASN A 346 -1.94 19.78 35.84
CA ASN A 346 -1.85 20.77 34.77
C ASN A 346 -0.39 21.23 34.63
N TRP A 347 0.29 20.68 33.64
CA TRP A 347 1.73 20.80 33.48
C TRP A 347 2.16 22.20 33.03
N ILE A 348 3.27 22.64 33.60
CA ILE A 348 4.04 23.82 33.17
C ILE A 348 5.34 23.30 32.57
N GLY A 349 5.79 23.84 31.44
CA GLY A 349 7.00 23.35 30.80
C GLY A 349 8.25 23.48 31.69
N ILE A 350 9.17 22.54 31.57
CA ILE A 350 10.51 22.66 32.15
C ILE A 350 11.26 23.76 31.38
N GLY A 351 11.67 24.82 32.08
CA GLY A 351 12.27 26.03 31.51
C GLY A 351 11.28 27.04 30.92
N SER A 352 10.06 27.20 31.49
CA SER A 352 8.93 27.88 30.81
C SER A 352 8.54 29.29 31.30
N ALA A 353 8.90 29.77 32.49
CA ALA A 353 8.18 30.90 33.12
C ALA A 353 8.87 32.27 33.10
N THR A 354 10.19 32.33 32.99
CA THR A 354 10.99 33.57 33.06
C THR A 354 12.25 33.33 32.23
N ALA A 355 12.51 34.15 31.22
CA ALA A 355 13.42 33.88 30.10
C ALA A 355 14.93 33.71 30.43
N ASP A 356 15.29 33.37 31.66
CA ASP A 356 16.66 33.23 32.15
C ASP A 356 17.04 31.79 32.59
N HIS A 357 16.12 30.82 32.48
CA HIS A 357 16.30 29.47 33.05
C HIS A 357 15.90 28.31 32.10
N GLY A 358 16.42 28.30 30.88
CA GLY A 358 16.30 27.14 29.99
C GLY A 358 16.94 25.89 30.62
N PHE A 359 16.44 24.70 30.30
CA PHE A 359 17.07 23.47 30.75
C PHE A 359 18.36 23.21 29.96
N MET A 360 19.52 23.29 30.63
CA MET A 360 20.84 23.13 30.01
C MET A 360 21.46 21.74 30.25
N GLY A 361 20.81 20.90 31.04
CA GLY A 361 21.25 19.53 31.33
C GLY A 361 20.91 18.55 30.21
N ASN A 362 21.32 17.30 30.40
CA ASN A 362 21.00 16.18 29.53
C ASN A 362 19.84 15.37 30.13
N PHE A 363 18.89 14.94 29.30
CA PHE A 363 17.74 14.15 29.70
C PHE A 363 17.65 12.87 28.87
N ASP A 364 17.63 11.71 29.53
CA ASP A 364 17.47 10.39 28.91
C ASP A 364 16.19 9.70 29.40
N GLY A 365 15.23 9.49 28.52
CA GLY A 365 14.01 8.76 28.87
C GLY A 365 14.24 7.26 29.11
N GLN A 366 15.40 6.71 28.73
CA GLN A 366 15.77 5.30 28.87
C GLN A 366 14.72 4.30 28.35
N GLY A 367 13.85 4.73 27.43
CA GLY A 367 12.74 3.93 26.91
C GLY A 367 11.48 3.89 27.78
N TYR A 368 11.48 4.55 28.95
CA TYR A 368 10.28 4.75 29.76
C TYR A 368 9.36 5.83 29.15
N LYS A 369 8.09 5.79 29.54
CA LYS A 369 7.04 6.69 29.05
C LYS A 369 6.65 7.74 30.07
N ILE A 370 6.33 8.94 29.59
CA ILE A 370 5.54 9.94 30.33
C ILE A 370 4.13 9.93 29.74
N LYS A 371 3.11 9.67 30.58
CA LYS A 371 1.72 9.43 30.17
C LYS A 371 0.80 10.57 30.60
N ASN A 372 -0.26 10.81 29.84
CA ASN A 372 -1.39 11.67 30.22
C ASN A 372 -0.98 13.13 30.51
N LEU A 373 0.02 13.64 29.78
CA LEU A 373 0.51 15.00 29.94
C LEU A 373 -0.55 16.01 29.49
N THR A 374 -0.98 16.89 30.39
CA THR A 374 -1.98 17.93 30.10
C THR A 374 -1.39 19.32 30.31
N ILE A 375 -1.46 20.18 29.30
CA ILE A 375 -1.05 21.60 29.39
C ILE A 375 -2.22 22.48 28.96
N THR A 376 -2.72 23.30 29.88
CA THR A 376 -3.77 24.28 29.60
C THR A 376 -3.39 25.65 30.13
N ASN A 377 -3.62 26.69 29.32
CA ASN A 377 -3.36 28.09 29.68
C ASN A 377 -1.95 28.36 30.25
N PRO A 378 -0.87 27.98 29.54
CA PRO A 378 0.49 28.25 30.00
C PRO A 378 0.74 29.76 30.17
N ALA A 379 1.50 30.12 31.21
CA ALA A 379 1.84 31.52 31.48
C ALA A 379 2.74 32.10 30.37
N LEU A 380 2.55 33.39 30.06
CA LEU A 380 3.40 34.12 29.12
C LEU A 380 4.76 34.41 29.75
N ALA A 381 5.83 34.17 29.01
CA ALA A 381 7.18 34.64 29.31
C ALA A 381 7.32 36.15 29.03
N SER A 382 8.47 36.71 29.41
CA SER A 382 8.76 38.14 29.30
C SER A 382 8.79 38.68 27.86
N ASP A 383 8.97 37.81 26.87
CA ASP A 383 8.91 38.14 25.44
C ASP A 383 7.48 38.12 24.87
N GLY A 384 6.48 37.80 25.69
CA GLY A 384 5.07 37.74 25.32
C GLY A 384 4.62 36.40 24.74
N TYR A 385 5.48 35.38 24.72
CA TYR A 385 5.12 34.02 24.27
C TYR A 385 4.97 33.07 25.45
N ALA A 386 4.06 32.11 25.33
CA ALA A 386 4.06 30.93 26.21
C ALA A 386 4.73 29.74 25.51
N TYR A 387 5.47 28.93 26.26
CA TYR A 387 6.23 27.79 25.76
C TYR A 387 5.63 26.48 26.28
N ALA A 388 4.75 25.88 25.47
CA ALA A 388 3.93 24.73 25.87
C ALA A 388 4.53 23.40 25.40
N GLY A 389 5.18 22.68 26.31
CA GLY A 389 5.65 21.30 26.09
C GLY A 389 6.10 20.66 27.40
N LEU A 390 6.50 19.39 27.38
CA LEU A 390 7.18 18.77 28.52
C LEU A 390 8.36 19.66 28.96
N PHE A 391 9.17 20.06 27.99
CA PHE A 391 10.12 21.16 28.07
C PHE A 391 9.55 22.40 27.38
N GLY A 392 9.54 23.52 28.09
CA GLY A 392 9.27 24.82 27.49
C GLY A 392 10.46 25.26 26.64
N VAL A 393 11.61 25.42 27.29
CA VAL A 393 12.88 25.85 26.66
C VAL A 393 14.00 24.90 27.05
N THR A 394 14.76 24.41 26.07
CA THR A 394 16.05 23.73 26.30
C THR A 394 17.16 24.59 25.72
N GLU A 395 18.28 24.70 26.44
CA GLU A 395 19.35 25.64 26.09
C GLU A 395 20.73 25.02 26.27
N GLY A 396 21.37 24.62 25.17
CA GLY A 396 22.81 24.34 25.16
C GLY A 396 23.65 25.62 25.20
N THR A 397 24.95 25.48 25.45
CA THR A 397 25.84 26.64 25.60
C THR A 397 26.20 27.24 24.23
N ASP A 398 26.59 26.38 23.28
CA ASP A 398 26.97 26.75 21.92
C ASP A 398 26.89 25.53 20.98
N LYS A 399 27.36 25.68 19.74
CA LYS A 399 27.33 24.62 18.71
C LYS A 399 28.16 23.37 19.07
N ASP A 400 29.19 23.52 19.89
CA ASP A 400 30.12 22.45 20.29
C ASP A 400 29.76 21.88 21.68
N ASN A 401 28.95 22.61 22.46
CA ASN A 401 28.50 22.26 23.80
C ASN A 401 26.97 22.25 23.88
N GLN A 402 26.36 21.40 23.06
CA GLN A 402 24.93 21.19 23.03
C GLN A 402 24.46 20.29 24.19
N ASN A 403 23.26 20.54 24.70
CA ASN A 403 22.62 19.62 25.63
C ASN A 403 21.85 18.51 24.88
N THR A 404 21.62 17.35 25.51
CA THR A 404 21.00 16.20 24.85
C THR A 404 19.67 15.80 25.47
N ILE A 405 18.63 15.62 24.65
CA ILE A 405 17.35 15.03 25.03
C ILE A 405 17.14 13.77 24.19
N LYS A 406 17.07 12.59 24.82
CA LYS A 406 16.98 11.32 24.07
C LYS A 406 16.10 10.25 24.69
N ASN A 407 15.73 9.25 23.86
CA ASN A 407 14.99 8.04 24.26
C ASN A 407 13.69 8.31 25.04
N LEU A 408 12.97 9.36 24.65
CA LEU A 408 11.80 9.85 25.36
C LEU A 408 10.52 9.47 24.62
N THR A 409 9.57 8.83 25.31
CA THR A 409 8.22 8.59 24.79
C THR A 409 7.19 9.35 25.61
N ILE A 410 6.35 10.14 24.94
CA ILE A 410 5.20 10.82 25.54
C ILE A 410 3.92 10.16 25.00
N GLU A 411 3.10 9.60 25.88
CA GLU A 411 1.89 8.84 25.53
C GLU A 411 0.65 9.57 26.05
N ASN A 412 -0.37 9.75 25.21
CA ASN A 412 -1.62 10.46 25.52
C ASN A 412 -1.36 11.91 25.99
N VAL A 413 -1.33 12.85 25.04
CA VAL A 413 -1.02 14.26 25.34
C VAL A 413 -2.18 15.17 24.97
N THR A 414 -2.50 16.11 25.86
CA THR A 414 -3.47 17.17 25.61
C THR A 414 -2.83 18.52 25.86
N ILE A 415 -2.67 19.33 24.82
CA ILE A 415 -2.22 20.72 24.91
C ILE A 415 -3.34 21.60 24.37
N LYS A 416 -3.80 22.58 25.17
CA LYS A 416 -4.79 23.56 24.76
C LYS A 416 -4.38 24.97 25.17
N THR A 417 -3.97 25.76 24.19
CA THR A 417 -3.44 27.11 24.42
C THR A 417 -3.65 28.01 23.21
N THR A 418 -3.86 29.31 23.45
CA THR A 418 -3.99 30.34 22.41
C THR A 418 -2.74 31.22 22.39
N GLY A 419 -2.07 31.34 21.25
CA GLY A 419 -0.92 32.24 21.08
C GLY A 419 0.43 31.71 21.61
N ALA A 420 0.49 30.47 22.09
CA ALA A 420 1.72 29.84 22.54
C ALA A 420 2.46 29.10 21.42
N ILE A 421 3.78 28.97 21.57
CA ILE A 421 4.61 28.02 20.83
C ILE A 421 4.41 26.66 21.49
N ALA A 422 3.93 25.65 20.75
CA ALA A 422 3.40 24.43 21.37
C ALA A 422 3.85 23.13 20.68
N ALA A 423 4.45 22.22 21.45
CA ALA A 423 4.67 20.84 21.03
C ALA A 423 4.80 19.90 22.24
N ALA A 424 4.50 18.61 22.09
CA ALA A 424 4.45 17.70 23.24
C ALA A 424 5.81 17.55 23.94
N ALA A 425 6.91 17.42 23.21
CA ALA A 425 8.22 17.22 23.80
C ALA A 425 8.90 18.55 24.16
N ILE A 426 9.18 19.41 23.17
CA ILE A 426 9.92 20.64 23.38
C ILE A 426 9.30 21.78 22.57
N ALA A 427 8.84 22.84 23.24
CA ALA A 427 8.31 24.01 22.55
C ALA A 427 9.41 24.82 21.85
N TYR A 428 10.55 25.04 22.52
CA TYR A 428 11.60 25.91 22.02
C TYR A 428 13.01 25.35 22.27
N PRO A 429 13.49 24.42 21.41
CA PRO A 429 14.83 23.88 21.53
C PRO A 429 15.89 24.83 20.97
N TYR A 430 16.99 24.97 21.71
CA TYR A 430 18.08 25.87 21.38
C TYR A 430 19.44 25.23 21.74
N TYR A 431 20.35 25.13 20.76
CA TYR A 431 21.62 24.39 20.91
C TYR A 431 21.45 22.99 21.51
N THR A 432 20.46 22.23 21.05
CA THR A 432 20.09 20.92 21.62
C THR A 432 20.26 19.79 20.58
N ILE A 433 20.77 18.65 21.03
CA ILE A 433 20.74 17.37 20.31
C ILE A 433 19.51 16.60 20.79
N ILE A 434 18.65 16.20 19.86
CA ILE A 434 17.37 15.54 20.14
C ILE A 434 17.34 14.24 19.35
N ASP A 435 17.28 13.11 20.04
CA ASP A 435 17.34 11.80 19.37
C ASP A 435 16.35 10.80 19.96
N ASN A 436 15.65 10.04 19.09
CA ASN A 436 14.74 8.97 19.50
C ASN A 436 13.64 9.48 20.45
N VAL A 437 12.88 10.48 19.99
CA VAL A 437 11.74 11.05 20.71
C VAL A 437 10.43 10.71 20.00
N LYS A 438 9.48 10.14 20.74
CA LYS A 438 8.21 9.66 20.22
C LYS A 438 7.04 10.27 20.98
N VAL A 439 6.01 10.70 20.25
CA VAL A 439 4.71 11.10 20.80
C VAL A 439 3.66 10.12 20.26
N CYS A 440 2.88 9.47 21.13
CA CYS A 440 1.91 8.47 20.68
C CYS A 440 0.62 8.38 21.50
N GLY A 441 -0.37 7.64 20.99
CA GLY A 441 -1.65 7.41 21.63
C GLY A 441 -2.67 8.49 21.28
N ASP A 442 -3.46 8.93 22.26
CA ASP A 442 -4.47 9.98 22.05
C ASP A 442 -3.81 11.37 22.09
N ILE A 443 -3.65 12.00 20.92
CA ILE A 443 -2.91 13.26 20.78
C ILE A 443 -3.88 14.39 20.44
N LYS A 444 -3.95 15.41 21.29
CA LYS A 444 -4.80 16.60 21.11
C LYS A 444 -3.98 17.85 21.38
N ILE A 445 -3.32 18.38 20.34
CA ILE A 445 -2.48 19.56 20.46
C ILE A 445 -3.16 20.72 19.74
N GLN A 446 -3.55 21.74 20.49
CA GLN A 446 -4.10 22.99 19.99
C GLN A 446 -3.22 24.15 20.49
N GLY A 447 -2.45 24.75 19.57
CA GLY A 447 -1.45 25.78 19.84
C GLY A 447 -1.64 27.08 19.05
N GLY A 448 -0.63 27.95 19.10
CA GLY A 448 -0.59 29.24 18.40
C GLY A 448 0.18 29.18 17.08
N ASP A 449 0.95 30.23 16.80
CA ASP A 449 1.61 30.45 15.51
C ASP A 449 2.58 29.33 15.11
N TYR A 450 3.29 28.75 16.07
CA TYR A 450 4.24 27.66 15.85
C TYR A 450 3.79 26.44 16.65
N THR A 451 3.23 25.45 15.97
CA THR A 451 2.65 24.27 16.63
C THR A 451 3.08 22.98 15.96
N ALA A 452 3.44 21.98 16.76
CA ALA A 452 3.81 20.68 16.24
C ALA A 452 3.50 19.52 17.19
N GLY A 453 3.61 18.29 16.67
CA GLY A 453 3.52 17.09 17.48
C GLY A 453 4.66 16.96 18.48
N VAL A 454 5.92 17.11 18.03
CA VAL A 454 7.11 16.79 18.83
C VAL A 454 7.89 18.04 19.22
N LEU A 455 8.31 18.85 18.23
CA LEU A 455 9.12 20.06 18.45
C LEU A 455 8.48 21.27 17.78
N ALA A 456 8.26 22.39 18.46
CA ALA A 456 7.69 23.55 17.78
C ALA A 456 8.77 24.36 17.06
N TYR A 457 9.37 25.35 17.73
CA TYR A 457 10.22 26.33 17.04
C TYR A 457 11.71 26.09 17.31
N THR A 458 12.40 25.50 16.34
CA THR A 458 13.85 25.25 16.45
C THR A 458 14.66 26.52 16.16
N ARG A 459 15.66 26.83 17.00
CA ARG A 459 16.55 27.98 16.78
C ARG A 459 18.03 27.64 16.94
N ARG A 460 18.86 28.35 16.15
CA ARG A 460 20.32 28.21 16.07
C ARG A 460 20.73 26.81 15.57
N CYS A 461 21.63 26.11 16.25
CA CYS A 461 22.09 24.78 15.85
C CYS A 461 21.36 23.72 16.68
N VAL A 462 20.27 23.15 16.15
CA VAL A 462 19.54 22.02 16.75
C VAL A 462 19.74 20.81 15.87
N ASN A 463 20.29 19.72 16.41
CA ASN A 463 20.44 18.46 15.71
C ASN A 463 19.30 17.54 16.14
N ALA A 464 18.50 17.06 15.20
CA ALA A 464 17.30 16.29 15.49
C ALA A 464 17.25 15.01 14.66
N SER A 465 17.16 13.86 15.31
CA SER A 465 17.05 12.56 14.65
C SER A 465 16.00 11.65 15.26
N ASN A 466 15.42 10.78 14.43
CA ASN A 466 14.53 9.71 14.87
C ASN A 466 13.33 10.24 15.69
N LEU A 467 12.65 11.24 15.14
CA LEU A 467 11.47 11.84 15.77
C LEU A 467 10.20 11.25 15.18
N SER A 468 9.23 10.92 16.02
CA SER A 468 7.99 10.32 15.55
C SER A 468 6.74 10.82 16.28
N ILE A 469 5.66 10.99 15.53
CA ILE A 469 4.30 11.11 16.05
C ILE A 469 3.45 9.96 15.53
N VAL A 470 2.72 9.29 16.41
CA VAL A 470 1.89 8.13 16.09
C VAL A 470 0.56 8.20 16.83
N GLY A 471 -0.47 8.75 16.18
CA GLY A 471 -1.78 8.96 16.79
C GLY A 471 -2.72 7.75 16.76
N ASN A 472 -3.82 7.90 17.49
CA ASN A 472 -5.06 7.12 17.36
C ASN A 472 -6.09 7.90 16.53
N ASP A 473 -7.20 7.26 16.18
CA ASP A 473 -8.32 7.90 15.47
C ASP A 473 -8.79 9.17 16.20
N GLY A 474 -8.90 10.28 15.45
CA GLY A 474 -9.25 11.59 16.01
C GLY A 474 -8.10 12.35 16.65
N SER A 475 -6.85 11.86 16.56
CA SER A 475 -5.67 12.60 16.99
C SER A 475 -5.38 13.78 16.06
N PHE A 476 -5.02 14.93 16.63
CA PHE A 476 -4.76 16.14 15.87
C PHE A 476 -3.65 17.04 16.44
N VAL A 477 -3.03 17.80 15.54
CA VAL A 477 -2.13 18.92 15.78
C VAL A 477 -2.68 20.13 15.05
N GLU A 478 -3.19 21.11 15.80
CA GLU A 478 -3.85 22.31 15.28
C GLU A 478 -3.10 23.56 15.76
N GLY A 479 -2.70 24.43 14.83
CA GLY A 479 -2.06 25.70 15.12
C GLY A 479 -2.52 26.82 14.19
N ALA A 480 -1.88 27.99 14.27
CA ALA A 480 -2.26 29.14 13.46
C ALA A 480 -1.46 29.27 12.15
N GLN A 481 -0.14 29.51 12.19
CA GLN A 481 0.61 29.99 11.00
C GLN A 481 1.65 29.02 10.42
N VAL A 482 2.27 28.21 11.27
CA VAL A 482 3.30 27.25 10.90
C VAL A 482 2.99 26.01 11.70
N VAL A 483 2.58 24.95 11.01
CA VAL A 483 2.11 23.73 11.68
C VAL A 483 2.73 22.52 11.03
N GLY A 484 3.41 21.70 11.83
CA GLY A 484 3.97 20.45 11.33
C GLY A 484 3.55 19.26 12.19
N GLY A 485 3.34 18.11 11.57
CA GLY A 485 3.03 16.89 12.31
C GLY A 485 4.13 16.54 13.33
N VAL A 486 5.40 16.75 12.99
CA VAL A 486 6.55 16.43 13.86
C VAL A 486 7.24 17.68 14.39
N ILE A 487 7.68 18.56 13.48
CA ILE A 487 8.37 19.81 13.82
C ILE A 487 7.60 20.99 13.24
N SER A 488 7.48 22.13 13.91
CA SER A 488 6.78 23.28 13.29
C SER A 488 7.68 23.98 12.29
N ASP A 489 8.84 24.46 12.74
CA ASP A 489 9.76 25.26 11.94
C ASP A 489 11.19 24.74 12.08
N ILE A 490 11.77 24.33 10.95
CA ILE A 490 13.17 23.98 10.80
C ILE A 490 13.89 25.20 10.22
N GLN A 491 14.41 26.06 11.09
CA GLN A 491 15.03 27.33 10.70
C GLN A 491 16.46 27.47 11.23
N MET A 492 17.33 28.07 10.41
CA MET A 492 18.65 28.54 10.85
C MET A 492 18.64 30.03 11.18
N ASN A 493 19.41 30.37 12.21
CA ASN A 493 19.93 31.73 12.37
C ASN A 493 21.47 31.63 12.43
N GLY A 494 22.17 32.30 11.52
CA GLY A 494 23.64 32.51 11.60
C GLY A 494 24.56 31.62 10.76
N GLY A 495 24.06 30.85 9.77
CA GLY A 495 24.90 30.13 8.80
C GLY A 495 25.65 28.90 9.32
N LEU A 496 25.21 28.31 10.43
CA LEU A 496 25.70 27.02 10.93
C LEU A 496 25.14 25.87 10.07
N THR A 497 25.51 24.62 10.31
CA THR A 497 24.87 23.44 9.69
C THR A 497 24.29 22.59 10.81
N ALA A 498 23.12 22.00 10.59
CA ALA A 498 22.53 21.08 11.56
C ALA A 498 21.92 19.86 10.86
N ASP A 499 21.93 18.73 11.54
CA ASP A 499 21.49 17.45 10.99
C ASP A 499 20.03 17.18 11.39
N TYR A 500 19.14 17.14 10.40
CA TYR A 500 17.74 16.72 10.56
C TYR A 500 17.51 15.41 9.80
N LYS A 501 17.16 14.34 10.51
CA LYS A 501 17.00 13.01 9.89
C LYS A 501 15.96 12.10 10.51
N ASN A 502 15.34 11.26 9.67
CA ASN A 502 14.42 10.20 10.07
C ASN A 502 13.21 10.70 10.88
N PHE A 503 12.40 11.58 10.29
CA PHE A 503 11.16 12.04 10.93
C PHE A 503 9.96 11.27 10.42
N SER A 504 9.00 10.97 11.30
CA SER A 504 7.80 10.24 10.90
C SER A 504 6.52 10.77 11.54
N ALA A 505 5.46 10.83 10.76
CA ALA A 505 4.10 11.10 11.22
C ALA A 505 3.16 10.00 10.75
N ASP A 506 2.39 9.43 11.67
CA ASP A 506 1.41 8.39 11.41
C ASP A 506 0.10 8.64 12.15
N ARG A 507 -1.04 8.51 11.44
CA ARG A 507 -2.41 8.63 11.99
C ARG A 507 -2.66 9.93 12.75
N VAL A 508 -2.45 11.07 12.10
CA VAL A 508 -2.69 12.40 12.72
C VAL A 508 -3.26 13.38 11.71
N THR A 509 -4.20 14.22 12.16
CA THR A 509 -4.67 15.39 11.40
C THR A 509 -3.85 16.62 11.77
N VAL A 510 -3.20 17.27 10.79
CA VAL A 510 -2.42 18.49 10.98
C VAL A 510 -3.18 19.66 10.36
N SER A 511 -3.52 20.67 11.16
CA SER A 511 -4.40 21.77 10.75
C SER A 511 -3.80 23.14 11.07
N GLY A 512 -3.93 24.08 10.14
CA GLY A 512 -3.54 25.47 10.37
C GLY A 512 -4.04 26.43 9.29
N THR A 513 -3.77 27.72 9.46
CA THR A 513 -4.18 28.72 8.46
C THR A 513 -3.18 28.85 7.31
N LYS A 514 -1.90 28.54 7.57
CA LYS A 514 -0.78 28.69 6.63
C LYS A 514 0.32 27.65 6.94
N ASN A 515 1.16 27.35 5.95
CA ASN A 515 2.37 26.53 6.05
C ASN A 515 2.17 25.26 6.89
N VAL A 516 1.29 24.39 6.41
CA VAL A 516 0.95 23.12 7.08
C VAL A 516 1.74 22.01 6.41
N GLY A 517 2.44 21.16 7.17
CA GLY A 517 3.02 19.97 6.58
C GLY A 517 2.99 18.73 7.45
N GLY A 518 3.01 17.56 6.80
CA GLY A 518 2.93 16.28 7.50
C GLY A 518 4.12 16.05 8.44
N ILE A 519 5.29 16.59 8.11
CA ILE A 519 6.46 16.60 9.00
C ILE A 519 6.72 17.99 9.55
N SER A 520 6.95 18.97 8.66
CA SER A 520 7.31 20.34 9.00
C SER A 520 6.32 21.35 8.44
N GLY A 521 6.08 22.46 9.15
CA GLY A 521 5.37 23.59 8.54
C GLY A 521 6.26 24.33 7.55
N ILE A 522 7.46 24.70 8.01
CA ILE A 522 8.51 25.36 7.20
C ILE A 522 9.83 24.60 7.32
N ILE A 523 10.59 24.53 6.22
CA ILE A 523 12.01 24.22 6.24
C ILE A 523 12.75 25.35 5.53
N ALA A 524 13.61 26.07 6.26
CA ALA A 524 14.33 27.23 5.76
C ALA A 524 15.85 27.07 5.93
N THR A 525 16.57 27.14 4.81
CA THR A 525 18.03 27.05 4.70
C THR A 525 18.63 25.77 5.32
N GLN A 526 17.92 24.65 5.24
CA GLN A 526 18.30 23.37 5.87
C GLN A 526 18.04 22.16 4.98
N THR A 527 18.66 21.04 5.33
CA THR A 527 18.43 19.74 4.69
C THR A 527 17.71 18.80 5.65
N LEU A 528 16.65 18.14 5.18
CA LEU A 528 16.00 17.02 5.85
C LEU A 528 16.28 15.72 5.08
N ASN A 529 16.90 14.75 5.74
CA ASN A 529 17.18 13.43 5.16
C ASN A 529 16.38 12.33 5.89
N GLY A 530 15.35 11.79 5.25
CA GLY A 530 14.49 10.78 5.85
C GLY A 530 13.22 11.38 6.42
N ALA A 531 12.12 11.23 5.70
CA ALA A 531 10.78 11.63 6.13
C ALA A 531 9.77 10.52 5.81
N THR A 532 8.91 10.14 6.76
CA THR A 532 7.86 9.13 6.58
C THR A 532 6.50 9.70 6.98
N VAL A 533 5.53 9.79 6.06
CA VAL A 533 4.21 10.37 6.34
C VAL A 533 3.10 9.37 6.01
N LYS A 534 2.39 8.86 7.00
CA LYS A 534 1.40 7.78 6.82
C LYS A 534 0.05 8.14 7.41
N ASN A 535 -1.04 7.95 6.68
CA ASN A 535 -2.40 8.16 7.20
C ASN A 535 -2.56 9.55 7.85
N VAL A 536 -2.08 10.59 7.15
CA VAL A 536 -2.08 11.97 7.64
C VAL A 536 -3.08 12.80 6.83
N THR A 537 -3.91 13.57 7.52
CA THR A 537 -4.80 14.56 6.90
C THR A 537 -4.25 15.96 7.15
N LEU A 538 -4.07 16.75 6.10
CA LEU A 538 -3.60 18.14 6.16
C LEU A 538 -4.76 19.09 5.88
N ASN A 539 -5.02 20.03 6.79
CA ASN A 539 -6.04 21.06 6.60
C ASN A 539 -5.37 22.45 6.63
N CYS A 540 -5.30 23.13 5.48
CA CYS A 540 -4.72 24.46 5.39
C CYS A 540 -5.66 25.43 4.67
N SER A 541 -5.99 26.57 5.30
CA SER A 541 -6.88 27.56 4.66
C SER A 541 -6.22 28.35 3.53
N ASP A 542 -4.92 28.60 3.58
CA ASP A 542 -4.17 29.39 2.57
C ASP A 542 -3.42 28.51 1.54
N ALA A 543 -3.95 27.31 1.26
CA ALA A 543 -3.42 26.38 0.25
C ALA A 543 -1.89 26.11 0.30
N SER A 544 -1.26 26.24 1.47
CA SER A 544 0.17 25.99 1.71
C SER A 544 0.35 24.70 2.53
N ALA A 545 -0.33 23.63 2.09
CA ALA A 545 -0.24 22.29 2.67
C ALA A 545 0.73 21.42 1.86
N GLY A 546 1.73 20.81 2.49
CA GLY A 546 2.66 19.91 1.80
C GLY A 546 2.87 18.60 2.56
N ILE A 547 3.07 17.51 1.81
CA ILE A 547 3.24 16.16 2.40
C ILE A 547 4.31 16.17 3.48
N VAL A 548 5.50 16.69 3.17
CA VAL A 548 6.59 16.85 4.15
C VAL A 548 6.61 18.26 4.72
N SER A 549 6.60 19.30 3.86
CA SER A 549 6.69 20.70 4.28
C SER A 549 5.67 21.59 3.62
N GLY A 550 5.01 22.47 4.39
CA GLY A 550 4.09 23.48 3.88
C GLY A 550 4.77 24.62 3.10
N ALA A 551 6.02 24.94 3.44
CA ALA A 551 6.87 25.84 2.66
C ALA A 551 8.36 25.46 2.72
N LEU A 552 9.10 25.78 1.66
CA LEU A 552 10.54 25.60 1.56
C LEU A 552 11.25 26.93 1.26
N GLY A 553 12.25 27.28 2.06
CA GLY A 553 13.08 28.47 1.86
C GLY A 553 14.32 28.20 1.00
N GLY A 554 14.54 28.99 -0.04
CA GLY A 554 15.81 29.11 -0.78
C GLY A 554 16.54 27.78 -1.07
N THR A 555 17.67 27.56 -0.40
CA THR A 555 18.58 26.41 -0.61
C THR A 555 18.20 25.14 0.15
N SER A 556 16.95 25.02 0.64
CA SER A 556 16.54 23.85 1.43
C SER A 556 16.35 22.61 0.56
N THR A 557 16.67 21.43 1.09
CA THR A 557 16.47 20.16 0.38
C THR A 557 15.79 19.12 1.27
N ILE A 558 14.97 18.27 0.66
CA ILE A 558 14.37 17.10 1.29
C ILE A 558 14.76 15.87 0.47
N SER A 559 15.24 14.82 1.13
CA SER A 559 15.65 13.54 0.53
C SER A 559 15.13 12.36 1.35
N ASN A 560 15.09 11.17 0.75
CA ASN A 560 14.63 9.92 1.41
C ASN A 560 13.21 10.00 1.99
N VAL A 561 12.24 10.42 1.17
CA VAL A 561 10.83 10.56 1.58
C VAL A 561 10.03 9.30 1.27
N THR A 562 9.28 8.81 2.25
CA THR A 562 8.25 7.77 2.11
C THR A 562 6.91 8.37 2.55
N PHE A 563 5.83 8.11 1.83
CA PHE A 563 4.50 8.51 2.29
C PHE A 563 3.43 7.50 1.88
N GLU A 564 2.30 7.50 2.58
CA GLU A 564 1.18 6.58 2.38
C GLU A 564 -0.10 7.27 2.84
N ASN A 565 -1.13 7.35 2.00
CA ASN A 565 -2.44 7.89 2.35
C ASN A 565 -2.38 9.29 3.00
N VAL A 566 -1.99 10.31 2.22
CA VAL A 566 -1.88 11.71 2.68
C VAL A 566 -2.91 12.58 1.99
N ALA A 567 -3.86 13.11 2.77
CA ALA A 567 -4.98 13.93 2.28
C ALA A 567 -4.72 15.43 2.47
N GLY A 568 -5.25 16.26 1.55
CA GLY A 568 -5.30 17.72 1.68
C GLY A 568 -3.99 18.46 1.41
N ALA A 569 -2.98 17.79 0.82
CA ALA A 569 -1.77 18.46 0.35
C ALA A 569 -2.05 19.23 -0.95
N THR A 570 -1.42 20.39 -1.13
CA THR A 570 -1.60 21.24 -2.33
C THR A 570 -0.39 21.26 -3.25
N ALA A 571 0.80 20.91 -2.75
CA ALA A 571 2.02 20.91 -3.56
C ALA A 571 3.09 19.93 -3.06
N LEU A 572 3.96 19.57 -4.00
CA LEU A 572 5.18 18.79 -3.77
C LEU A 572 6.40 19.72 -3.78
N LEU A 573 6.57 20.51 -2.73
CA LEU A 573 7.63 21.51 -2.70
C LEU A 573 9.01 20.85 -2.58
N GLY A 574 9.88 21.05 -3.59
CA GLY A 574 11.35 20.89 -3.51
C GLY A 574 11.90 19.53 -3.07
N VAL A 575 11.15 18.46 -3.26
CA VAL A 575 11.58 17.10 -2.89
C VAL A 575 12.36 16.46 -4.04
N THR A 576 13.57 15.97 -3.75
CA THR A 576 14.24 14.99 -4.61
C THR A 576 13.79 13.62 -4.13
N TYR A 577 12.87 12.99 -4.85
CA TYR A 577 12.37 11.64 -4.51
C TYR A 577 13.41 10.60 -4.91
N ASP A 578 14.24 10.20 -3.94
CA ASP A 578 15.01 8.96 -4.06
C ASP A 578 14.04 7.77 -3.92
N GLY A 579 13.40 7.39 -5.03
CA GLY A 579 12.97 6.00 -5.25
C GLY A 579 11.48 5.71 -5.40
N ASN A 580 10.55 6.50 -4.86
CA ASN A 580 9.11 6.31 -5.07
C ASN A 580 8.46 7.62 -5.52
N ALA A 581 8.16 7.74 -6.81
CA ALA A 581 7.36 8.84 -7.33
C ALA A 581 5.96 8.78 -6.72
N ILE A 582 5.30 9.93 -6.53
CA ILE A 582 3.85 9.88 -6.35
C ILE A 582 3.27 9.32 -7.64
N GLU A 583 2.63 8.15 -7.56
CA GLU A 583 2.05 7.52 -8.74
C GLU A 583 0.66 8.06 -9.06
N ALA A 584 -0.15 8.37 -8.04
CA ALA A 584 -1.57 8.69 -8.23
C ALA A 584 -2.10 9.73 -7.23
N LYS A 585 -3.22 10.37 -7.57
CA LYS A 585 -4.03 11.18 -6.65
C LYS A 585 -5.53 10.99 -6.89
N ILE A 586 -6.34 11.31 -5.89
CA ILE A 586 -7.81 11.40 -5.95
C ILE A 586 -8.20 12.74 -5.34
N GLY A 587 -8.78 13.64 -6.13
CA GLY A 587 -8.97 15.03 -5.72
C GLY A 587 -7.65 15.66 -5.29
N ASP A 588 -7.60 16.14 -4.04
CA ASP A 588 -6.39 16.71 -3.39
C ASP A 588 -5.63 15.70 -2.51
N THR A 589 -5.94 14.40 -2.62
CA THR A 589 -5.30 13.32 -1.84
C THR A 589 -4.29 12.59 -2.70
N TYR A 590 -3.04 12.47 -2.24
CA TYR A 590 -1.96 11.83 -2.97
C TYR A 590 -1.65 10.43 -2.45
N TYR A 591 -1.34 9.52 -3.38
CA TYR A 591 -1.04 8.11 -3.12
C TYR A 591 0.30 7.74 -3.74
N ALA A 592 1.11 7.01 -2.98
CA ALA A 592 2.41 6.56 -3.43
C ALA A 592 2.32 5.53 -4.56
N THR A 593 1.25 4.74 -4.63
CA THR A 593 1.02 3.76 -5.71
C THR A 593 -0.39 3.84 -6.25
N LEU A 594 -0.60 3.35 -7.47
CA LEU A 594 -1.95 3.21 -8.06
C LEU A 594 -2.85 2.30 -7.21
N GLU A 595 -2.34 1.18 -6.71
CA GLU A 595 -3.11 0.20 -5.92
C GLU A 595 -3.67 0.83 -4.64
N ASN A 596 -2.88 1.67 -3.97
CA ASN A 596 -3.33 2.40 -2.79
C ASN A 596 -4.46 3.38 -3.11
N ALA A 597 -4.40 4.06 -4.26
CA ALA A 597 -5.48 4.93 -4.70
C ALA A 597 -6.75 4.11 -5.02
N LEU A 598 -6.63 2.96 -5.67
CA LEU A 598 -7.76 2.10 -6.00
C LEU A 598 -8.47 1.51 -4.77
N ALA A 599 -7.71 1.28 -3.69
CA ALA A 599 -8.23 0.78 -2.40
C ALA A 599 -8.96 1.85 -1.56
N ALA A 600 -8.82 3.13 -1.87
CA ALA A 600 -9.45 4.20 -1.10
C ALA A 600 -10.99 4.18 -1.20
N GLU A 601 -11.68 4.49 -0.09
CA GLU A 601 -13.14 4.67 -0.04
C GLU A 601 -13.58 6.00 -0.68
N SER A 602 -13.26 6.19 -1.96
CA SER A 602 -13.70 7.32 -2.77
C SER A 602 -14.32 6.83 -4.08
N ASN A 603 -15.32 7.57 -4.57
CA ASN A 603 -15.97 7.33 -5.88
C ASN A 603 -15.45 8.30 -6.97
N GLU A 604 -14.39 9.07 -6.67
CA GLU A 604 -13.81 10.05 -7.59
C GLU A 604 -12.80 9.44 -8.58
N VAL A 605 -12.31 10.25 -9.52
CA VAL A 605 -11.34 9.86 -10.54
C VAL A 605 -9.94 9.76 -9.93
N VAL A 606 -9.23 8.67 -10.22
CA VAL A 606 -7.81 8.49 -9.91
C VAL A 606 -6.99 9.12 -11.04
N GLU A 607 -6.16 10.09 -10.74
CA GLU A 607 -5.24 10.73 -11.70
C GLU A 607 -3.82 10.21 -11.47
N LEU A 608 -3.29 9.48 -12.45
CA LEU A 608 -1.89 9.05 -12.51
C LEU A 608 -0.99 10.24 -12.83
N LEU A 609 -0.02 10.47 -11.96
CA LEU A 609 0.97 11.55 -12.09
C LEU A 609 2.21 11.09 -12.86
N VAL A 610 2.42 9.78 -12.96
CA VAL A 610 3.41 9.15 -13.84
C VAL A 610 2.79 7.95 -14.56
N PRO A 611 3.26 7.59 -15.76
CA PRO A 611 2.79 6.37 -16.45
C PRO A 611 3.02 5.12 -15.60
N TYR A 612 2.02 4.23 -15.55
CA TYR A 612 2.11 2.96 -14.84
C TYR A 612 2.80 1.90 -15.72
N VAL A 613 3.81 1.19 -15.20
CA VAL A 613 4.61 0.23 -15.96
C VAL A 613 4.61 -1.13 -15.28
N VAL A 614 4.13 -2.16 -15.98
CA VAL A 614 4.24 -3.55 -15.53
C VAL A 614 5.51 -4.15 -16.13
N ALA A 615 6.44 -4.60 -15.29
CA ALA A 615 7.73 -5.08 -15.75
C ALA A 615 7.65 -6.49 -16.35
N LYS A 616 8.66 -6.84 -17.16
CA LYS A 616 8.75 -8.16 -17.78
C LYS A 616 8.87 -9.27 -16.71
N GLY A 617 7.96 -10.24 -16.75
CA GLY A 617 7.90 -11.35 -15.80
C GLY A 617 7.02 -11.09 -14.57
N GLU A 618 6.51 -9.87 -14.41
CA GLU A 618 5.53 -9.57 -13.36
C GLU A 618 4.12 -9.98 -13.78
N THR A 619 3.31 -10.38 -12.80
CA THR A 619 1.88 -10.65 -12.97
C THR A 619 1.11 -9.72 -12.05
N VAL A 620 0.30 -8.84 -12.62
CA VAL A 620 -0.46 -7.81 -11.92
C VAL A 620 -1.95 -7.97 -12.23
N THR A 621 -2.78 -7.84 -11.20
CA THR A 621 -4.24 -7.74 -11.33
C THR A 621 -4.70 -6.41 -10.76
N LEU A 622 -5.27 -5.56 -11.60
CA LEU A 622 -5.83 -4.25 -11.25
C LEU A 622 -7.36 -4.36 -11.21
N ASP A 623 -7.90 -4.53 -10.01
CA ASP A 623 -9.32 -4.26 -9.75
C ASP A 623 -9.49 -2.75 -9.56
N LEU A 624 -10.19 -2.10 -10.49
CA LEU A 624 -10.39 -0.66 -10.46
C LEU A 624 -11.46 -0.24 -9.43
N ASN A 625 -12.14 -1.19 -8.77
CA ASN A 625 -13.13 -0.94 -7.70
C ASN A 625 -14.22 0.08 -8.08
N GLY A 626 -14.70 0.02 -9.31
CA GLY A 626 -15.68 0.93 -9.90
C GLY A 626 -15.15 2.31 -10.29
N LYS A 627 -13.86 2.60 -10.06
CA LYS A 627 -13.25 3.92 -10.29
C LYS A 627 -12.83 4.12 -11.74
N THR A 628 -12.58 5.39 -12.08
CA THR A 628 -11.96 5.79 -13.35
C THR A 628 -10.51 6.19 -13.09
N VAL A 629 -9.56 5.51 -13.72
CA VAL A 629 -8.14 5.90 -13.75
C VAL A 629 -7.88 6.73 -14.98
N THR A 630 -7.25 7.88 -14.81
CA THR A 630 -6.82 8.78 -15.89
C THR A 630 -5.33 9.04 -15.76
N GLY A 631 -4.66 9.42 -16.85
CA GLY A 631 -3.27 9.84 -16.77
C GLY A 631 -2.85 10.62 -18.01
N THR A 632 -1.74 11.36 -17.88
CA THR A 632 -1.09 12.06 -19.00
C THR A 632 0.16 11.31 -19.41
N PRO A 633 0.25 10.80 -20.65
CA PRO A 633 1.46 10.14 -21.17
C PRO A 633 2.69 11.06 -21.15
N SER A 634 3.89 10.49 -20.96
CA SER A 634 5.15 11.23 -20.86
C SER A 634 5.93 11.19 -22.18
N GLU A 635 6.27 12.36 -22.73
CA GLU A 635 7.03 12.53 -23.98
C GLU A 635 8.42 11.87 -23.97
N ALA A 636 8.98 11.60 -22.78
CA ALA A 636 10.36 11.18 -22.64
C ALA A 636 10.60 9.69 -22.89
N LYS A 637 9.65 8.80 -22.56
CA LYS A 637 9.90 7.34 -22.51
C LYS A 637 8.70 6.40 -22.76
N ALA A 638 7.45 6.87 -22.73
CA ALA A 638 6.28 6.01 -22.97
C ALA A 638 5.05 6.85 -23.35
N TYR A 639 4.56 6.69 -24.58
CA TYR A 639 3.34 7.37 -25.04
C TYR A 639 2.06 6.65 -24.59
N ALA A 640 1.99 6.17 -23.35
CA ALA A 640 0.80 5.52 -22.80
C ALA A 640 0.53 5.88 -21.34
N VAL A 641 -0.72 5.75 -20.90
CA VAL A 641 -1.09 5.81 -19.47
C VAL A 641 -0.57 4.57 -18.76
N ILE A 642 -0.71 3.39 -19.39
CA ILE A 642 -0.19 2.11 -18.91
C ILE A 642 0.72 1.49 -19.98
N THR A 643 1.90 1.02 -19.58
CA THR A 643 2.78 0.20 -20.43
C THR A 643 2.96 -1.19 -19.81
N ASN A 644 2.58 -2.24 -20.54
CA ASN A 644 2.66 -3.60 -20.04
C ASN A 644 3.75 -4.41 -20.74
N TYR A 645 4.80 -4.82 -20.01
CA TYR A 645 5.80 -5.79 -20.47
C TYR A 645 5.63 -7.19 -19.85
N GLY A 646 4.71 -7.35 -18.89
CA GLY A 646 4.45 -8.60 -18.15
C GLY A 646 3.07 -9.18 -18.43
N THR A 647 2.38 -9.65 -17.40
CA THR A 647 1.00 -10.15 -17.44
C THR A 647 0.11 -9.22 -16.62
N LEU A 648 -0.86 -8.56 -17.25
CA LEU A 648 -1.75 -7.59 -16.63
C LEU A 648 -3.21 -8.00 -16.81
N THR A 649 -3.98 -8.04 -15.73
CA THR A 649 -5.44 -8.21 -15.76
C THR A 649 -6.12 -6.94 -15.23
N ILE A 650 -7.15 -6.42 -15.91
CA ILE A 650 -7.90 -5.21 -15.50
C ILE A 650 -9.40 -5.52 -15.40
N SER A 651 -10.05 -5.07 -14.33
CA SER A 651 -11.48 -5.32 -14.07
C SER A 651 -12.17 -4.14 -13.35
N ASN A 652 -13.51 -4.11 -13.38
CA ASN A 652 -14.40 -3.27 -12.57
C ASN A 652 -14.10 -1.77 -12.59
N GLY A 653 -14.20 -1.08 -13.73
CA GLY A 653 -14.02 0.37 -13.77
C GLY A 653 -13.61 0.87 -15.15
N SER A 654 -12.88 1.98 -15.20
CA SER A 654 -12.41 2.56 -16.47
C SER A 654 -10.94 3.00 -16.41
N VAL A 655 -10.19 2.81 -17.49
CA VAL A 655 -8.90 3.48 -17.73
C VAL A 655 -9.06 4.40 -18.93
N ILE A 656 -8.79 5.69 -18.75
CA ILE A 656 -9.07 6.71 -19.75
C ILE A 656 -7.83 7.58 -20.01
N CYS A 657 -7.41 7.67 -21.27
CA CYS A 657 -6.45 8.69 -21.70
C CYS A 657 -7.19 9.98 -22.11
N ASN A 658 -6.97 11.07 -21.37
CA ASN A 658 -7.59 12.38 -21.58
C ASN A 658 -6.54 13.46 -21.87
N HIS A 659 -5.76 13.30 -22.94
CA HIS A 659 -4.67 14.23 -23.25
C HIS A 659 -5.05 15.22 -24.38
N THR A 660 -4.66 16.49 -24.22
CA THR A 660 -4.82 17.54 -25.25
C THR A 660 -3.43 17.90 -25.78
N LEU A 661 -3.12 17.49 -27.01
CA LEU A 661 -1.77 17.65 -27.57
C LEU A 661 -1.60 19.03 -28.23
N ALA A 662 -0.54 19.73 -27.86
CA ALA A 662 -0.10 20.97 -28.51
C ALA A 662 1.05 20.68 -29.50
N GLY A 663 0.73 20.23 -30.72
CA GLY A 663 1.70 20.10 -31.82
C GLY A 663 1.97 18.66 -32.29
N SER A 664 2.58 18.54 -33.48
CA SER A 664 2.83 17.26 -34.16
C SER A 664 4.14 16.60 -33.69
N THR A 665 4.07 15.65 -32.75
CA THR A 665 5.27 14.93 -32.25
C THR A 665 5.60 13.65 -33.02
N GLY A 666 4.74 13.20 -33.95
CA GLY A 666 5.00 12.03 -34.79
C GLY A 666 4.80 10.66 -34.13
N TYR A 667 4.42 10.60 -32.85
CA TYR A 667 4.18 9.35 -32.11
C TYR A 667 2.71 9.19 -31.69
N ALA A 668 2.26 7.93 -31.55
CA ALA A 668 0.89 7.62 -31.17
C ALA A 668 0.67 7.72 -29.65
N VAL A 669 -0.45 8.32 -29.21
CA VAL A 669 -0.80 8.47 -27.79
C VAL A 669 -1.84 7.44 -27.39
N ASN A 670 -1.47 6.53 -26.50
CA ASN A 670 -2.24 5.33 -26.17
C ASN A 670 -2.82 5.39 -24.76
N THR A 671 -3.93 4.69 -24.52
CA THR A 671 -4.34 4.41 -23.14
C THR A 671 -3.47 3.29 -22.58
N ILE A 672 -3.34 2.19 -23.31
CA ILE A 672 -2.46 1.08 -22.97
C ILE A 672 -1.53 0.76 -24.15
N THR A 673 -0.23 0.65 -23.90
CA THR A 673 0.71 -0.04 -24.79
C THR A 673 0.99 -1.42 -24.24
N ASN A 674 0.65 -2.47 -24.99
CA ASN A 674 0.85 -3.86 -24.59
C ASN A 674 2.01 -4.51 -25.35
N CYS A 675 2.98 -5.01 -24.58
CA CYS A 675 4.13 -5.78 -25.05
C CYS A 675 4.22 -7.18 -24.42
N GLY A 676 3.22 -7.57 -23.63
CA GLY A 676 3.12 -8.86 -22.93
C GLY A 676 1.70 -9.42 -23.00
N THR A 677 1.16 -9.97 -21.92
CA THR A 677 -0.22 -10.48 -21.86
C THR A 677 -1.12 -9.49 -21.13
N LEU A 678 -2.17 -8.99 -21.79
CA LEU A 678 -3.21 -8.13 -21.24
C LEU A 678 -4.55 -8.89 -21.22
N THR A 679 -5.26 -8.88 -20.10
CA THR A 679 -6.63 -9.42 -19.99
C THR A 679 -7.56 -8.35 -19.46
N ILE A 680 -8.66 -8.09 -20.16
CA ILE A 680 -9.75 -7.20 -19.73
C ILE A 680 -10.96 -8.06 -19.37
N GLU A 681 -11.36 -8.08 -18.10
CA GLU A 681 -12.48 -8.92 -17.64
C GLU A 681 -13.82 -8.19 -17.67
N ASP A 682 -13.91 -6.99 -17.10
CA ASP A 682 -15.10 -6.12 -17.16
C ASP A 682 -14.73 -4.66 -16.88
N ALA A 683 -13.87 -4.09 -17.72
CA ALA A 683 -13.43 -2.69 -17.60
C ALA A 683 -13.60 -1.93 -18.92
N THR A 684 -13.77 -0.62 -18.83
CA THR A 684 -13.77 0.27 -19.99
C THR A 684 -12.37 0.82 -20.24
N ILE A 685 -11.76 0.51 -21.37
CA ILE A 685 -10.50 1.12 -21.82
C ILE A 685 -10.83 2.11 -22.92
N GLU A 686 -10.57 3.39 -22.66
CA GLU A 686 -11.02 4.48 -23.53
C GLU A 686 -9.94 5.51 -23.81
N ASN A 687 -9.76 5.85 -25.08
CA ASN A 687 -8.93 6.98 -25.48
C ASN A 687 -9.81 8.16 -25.94
N LYS A 688 -9.77 9.27 -25.18
CA LYS A 688 -10.50 10.53 -25.49
C LYS A 688 -9.56 11.66 -25.91
N SER A 689 -8.31 11.36 -26.22
CA SER A 689 -7.34 12.40 -26.54
C SER A 689 -7.79 13.21 -27.77
N THR A 690 -7.57 14.54 -27.72
CA THR A 690 -7.95 15.47 -28.79
C THR A 690 -6.70 16.11 -29.39
N ALA A 691 -6.53 16.01 -30.72
CA ALA A 691 -5.40 16.59 -31.46
C ALA A 691 -5.80 16.81 -32.92
N GLN A 692 -5.08 17.66 -33.65
CA GLN A 692 -5.40 17.99 -35.05
C GLN A 692 -4.67 17.10 -36.08
N TYR A 693 -3.63 16.34 -35.72
CA TYR A 693 -2.77 15.61 -36.68
C TYR A 693 -1.99 14.38 -36.09
N GLN A 694 -2.52 13.64 -35.11
CA GLN A 694 -1.81 12.51 -34.46
C GLN A 694 -2.61 11.21 -34.44
N ILE A 695 -1.92 10.09 -34.21
CA ILE A 695 -2.45 8.71 -34.14
C ILE A 695 -2.57 8.30 -32.64
N GLY A 696 -3.47 7.38 -32.24
CA GLY A 696 -3.74 7.05 -30.84
C GLY A 696 -4.76 5.94 -30.68
N TYR A 697 -4.58 5.07 -29.69
CA TYR A 697 -5.39 3.86 -29.54
C TYR A 697 -5.83 3.66 -28.09
N ALA A 698 -6.95 2.97 -27.85
CA ALA A 698 -7.26 2.52 -26.50
C ALA A 698 -6.24 1.43 -26.09
N ILE A 699 -5.92 0.51 -27.00
CA ILE A 699 -4.86 -0.49 -26.81
C ILE A 699 -3.97 -0.54 -28.05
N ASP A 700 -2.66 -0.31 -27.88
CA ASP A 700 -1.63 -0.57 -28.90
C ASP A 700 -0.93 -1.89 -28.57
N ASN A 701 -1.33 -2.98 -29.23
CA ASN A 701 -0.73 -4.29 -29.07
C ASN A 701 0.49 -4.41 -30.00
N ASN A 702 1.66 -4.05 -29.47
CA ASN A 702 2.83 -3.72 -30.28
C ASN A 702 4.14 -4.17 -29.61
N SER A 703 4.43 -5.48 -29.67
CA SER A 703 5.73 -6.03 -29.31
C SER A 703 6.51 -6.48 -30.53
N THR A 704 7.82 -6.21 -30.56
CA THR A 704 8.78 -6.77 -31.52
C THR A 704 9.61 -7.91 -30.93
N SER A 705 9.55 -8.12 -29.61
CA SER A 705 10.53 -8.94 -28.86
C SER A 705 9.94 -10.19 -28.20
N ALA A 706 8.62 -10.24 -28.03
CA ALA A 706 7.87 -11.34 -27.43
C ALA A 706 6.43 -11.35 -27.99
N ASP A 707 5.69 -12.43 -27.75
CA ASP A 707 4.27 -12.50 -28.11
C ASP A 707 3.49 -11.49 -27.25
N ALA A 708 2.73 -10.60 -27.89
CA ALA A 708 1.82 -9.68 -27.20
C ALA A 708 0.38 -10.13 -27.37
N VAL A 709 -0.26 -10.53 -26.27
CA VAL A 709 -1.60 -11.14 -26.26
C VAL A 709 -2.58 -10.19 -25.57
N VAL A 710 -3.72 -9.91 -26.21
CA VAL A 710 -4.82 -9.15 -25.62
C VAL A 710 -6.07 -10.04 -25.54
N ASN A 711 -6.54 -10.33 -24.33
CA ASN A 711 -7.77 -11.08 -24.09
C ASN A 711 -8.88 -10.15 -23.60
N ILE A 712 -9.97 -10.02 -24.34
CA ILE A 712 -11.17 -9.29 -23.94
C ILE A 712 -12.25 -10.31 -23.56
N LYS A 713 -12.58 -10.40 -22.27
CA LYS A 713 -13.65 -11.26 -21.75
C LYS A 713 -14.94 -10.50 -21.45
N GLY A 714 -14.87 -9.18 -21.29
CA GLY A 714 -15.99 -8.31 -20.95
C GLY A 714 -15.57 -6.83 -20.95
N GLY A 715 -16.48 -5.93 -20.58
CA GLY A 715 -16.24 -4.48 -20.61
C GLY A 715 -16.28 -3.87 -22.03
N LYS A 716 -15.62 -2.73 -22.19
CA LYS A 716 -15.65 -1.93 -23.44
C LYS A 716 -14.26 -1.41 -23.82
N VAL A 717 -13.86 -1.54 -25.08
CA VAL A 717 -12.62 -0.95 -25.61
C VAL A 717 -12.98 -0.01 -26.74
N VAL A 718 -12.74 1.29 -26.55
CA VAL A 718 -13.23 2.33 -27.48
C VAL A 718 -12.26 3.49 -27.63
N ALA A 719 -12.13 4.00 -28.84
CA ALA A 719 -11.54 5.31 -29.09
C ALA A 719 -12.66 6.29 -29.48
N SER A 720 -12.84 7.37 -28.72
CA SER A 720 -13.97 8.31 -28.88
C SER A 720 -13.53 9.77 -29.12
N GLY A 721 -12.25 9.99 -29.39
CA GLY A 721 -11.67 11.31 -29.72
C GLY A 721 -12.00 11.81 -31.14
N SER A 722 -11.47 12.96 -31.53
CA SER A 722 -11.86 13.69 -32.75
C SER A 722 -11.18 13.28 -34.08
N LEU A 723 -10.39 12.20 -34.15
CA LEU A 723 -9.64 11.79 -35.37
C LEU A 723 -9.45 10.25 -35.49
N TYR A 724 -8.94 9.79 -36.65
CA TYR A 724 -8.57 8.42 -37.10
C TYR A 724 -8.09 7.43 -36.00
N TYR A 725 -8.97 6.89 -35.15
CA TYR A 725 -8.56 6.02 -34.05
C TYR A 725 -9.36 4.73 -33.96
N ASP A 726 -8.64 3.62 -33.88
CA ASP A 726 -9.19 2.30 -33.62
C ASP A 726 -9.19 2.00 -32.12
N GLY A 727 -10.13 1.17 -31.66
CA GLY A 727 -10.14 0.70 -30.27
C GLY A 727 -8.84 -0.05 -29.94
N ILE A 728 -8.45 -0.99 -30.82
CA ILE A 728 -7.24 -1.77 -30.69
C ILE A 728 -6.43 -1.67 -31.98
N ARG A 729 -5.15 -1.33 -31.87
CA ARG A 729 -4.17 -1.60 -32.92
C ARG A 729 -3.47 -2.92 -32.64
N GLN A 730 -3.44 -3.77 -33.66
CA GLN A 730 -2.80 -5.07 -33.67
C GLN A 730 -1.62 -5.02 -34.64
N PHE A 731 -0.40 -4.79 -34.12
CA PHE A 731 0.79 -4.59 -34.96
C PHE A 731 1.47 -5.93 -35.29
N CYS A 732 1.49 -6.27 -36.58
CA CYS A 732 1.91 -7.59 -37.10
C CYS A 732 3.38 -7.55 -37.58
N ASN A 733 4.34 -7.38 -36.67
CA ASN A 733 5.72 -6.99 -37.03
C ASN A 733 6.78 -8.11 -36.97
N SER A 734 6.43 -9.35 -36.63
CA SER A 734 7.41 -10.41 -36.35
C SER A 734 7.13 -11.70 -37.13
N GLN A 735 8.22 -12.35 -37.58
CA GLN A 735 8.18 -13.67 -38.22
C GLN A 735 8.15 -14.83 -37.24
N THR A 736 8.66 -14.62 -36.02
CA THR A 736 8.84 -15.67 -35.00
C THR A 736 7.98 -15.49 -33.76
N LYS A 737 7.29 -14.34 -33.65
CA LYS A 737 6.43 -13.97 -32.54
C LYS A 737 5.06 -13.59 -33.06
N GLU A 738 4.04 -13.96 -32.31
CA GLU A 738 2.64 -13.79 -32.69
C GLU A 738 1.96 -12.85 -31.71
N ASN A 739 1.70 -11.63 -32.18
CA ASN A 739 0.82 -10.73 -31.44
C ASN A 739 -0.62 -11.15 -31.74
N SER A 740 -1.47 -11.26 -30.73
CA SER A 740 -2.84 -11.79 -30.88
C SER A 740 -3.88 -11.01 -30.08
N VAL A 741 -5.11 -10.98 -30.60
CA VAL A 741 -6.30 -10.47 -29.89
C VAL A 741 -7.35 -11.57 -29.80
N VAL A 742 -7.83 -11.86 -28.60
CA VAL A 742 -8.92 -12.81 -28.36
C VAL A 742 -10.10 -12.05 -27.76
N VAL A 743 -11.22 -12.00 -28.47
CA VAL A 743 -12.49 -11.43 -27.99
C VAL A 743 -13.44 -12.59 -27.67
N SER A 744 -13.74 -12.76 -26.39
CA SER A 744 -14.63 -13.80 -25.86
C SER A 744 -15.87 -13.22 -25.19
N GLY A 745 -15.89 -11.92 -24.93
CA GLY A 745 -17.02 -11.14 -24.44
C GLY A 745 -16.74 -9.63 -24.53
N GLY A 746 -17.68 -8.79 -24.09
CA GLY A 746 -17.54 -7.32 -24.12
C GLY A 746 -17.73 -6.69 -25.50
N GLU A 747 -17.41 -5.41 -25.61
CA GLU A 747 -17.54 -4.61 -26.84
C GLU A 747 -16.21 -3.95 -27.23
N VAL A 748 -15.78 -4.09 -28.48
CA VAL A 748 -14.61 -3.41 -29.04
C VAL A 748 -15.06 -2.54 -30.22
N SER A 749 -14.73 -1.24 -30.23
CA SER A 749 -15.19 -0.35 -31.30
C SER A 749 -14.57 -0.71 -32.65
N THR A 750 -13.24 -0.82 -32.69
CA THR A 750 -12.50 -1.18 -33.89
C THR A 750 -11.26 -1.98 -33.52
N ILE A 751 -10.91 -2.97 -34.33
CA ILE A 751 -9.59 -3.61 -34.31
C ILE A 751 -8.92 -3.34 -35.65
N TRP A 752 -7.75 -2.71 -35.63
CA TRP A 752 -6.95 -2.47 -36.81
C TRP A 752 -5.75 -3.40 -36.85
N MET A 753 -5.76 -4.28 -37.84
CA MET A 753 -4.63 -5.13 -38.18
C MET A 753 -3.66 -4.34 -39.04
N GLN A 754 -2.54 -3.94 -38.44
CA GLN A 754 -1.55 -3.11 -39.12
C GLN A 754 -0.29 -3.90 -39.48
N ASN A 755 0.17 -3.70 -40.71
CA ASN A 755 1.46 -4.14 -41.19
C ASN A 755 2.59 -3.19 -40.77
N PRO A 756 3.84 -3.69 -40.67
CA PRO A 756 5.00 -2.83 -40.61
C PRO A 756 5.12 -2.05 -41.93
N SER A 757 4.79 -0.76 -41.93
CA SER A 757 4.70 0.07 -43.15
C SER A 757 6.08 0.51 -43.68
N ASP A 758 6.23 0.39 -45.01
CA ASP A 758 7.15 1.02 -45.97
C ASP A 758 8.57 1.42 -45.51
N GLY A 759 9.48 0.45 -45.62
CA GLY A 759 10.94 0.69 -45.55
C GLY A 759 11.74 -0.61 -45.64
N ALA A 760 11.15 -1.71 -45.17
CA ALA A 760 11.64 -3.05 -45.45
C ALA A 760 11.09 -3.51 -46.81
N THR A 761 11.99 -3.90 -47.69
CA THR A 761 11.74 -4.52 -49.00
C THR A 761 10.47 -5.37 -49.06
N LYS A 762 9.70 -5.21 -50.15
CA LYS A 762 8.42 -5.82 -50.58
C LYS A 762 8.28 -7.37 -50.51
N ASN A 763 8.91 -8.08 -49.58
CA ASN A 763 9.06 -9.54 -49.60
C ASN A 763 8.84 -10.27 -48.24
N THR A 764 8.32 -9.64 -47.18
CA THR A 764 8.06 -10.39 -45.94
C THR A 764 6.69 -11.08 -45.98
N LYS A 765 6.62 -12.22 -46.68
CA LYS A 765 5.46 -13.13 -46.70
C LYS A 765 5.21 -13.85 -45.35
N ASP A 766 5.89 -13.52 -44.27
CA ASP A 766 5.91 -14.32 -43.03
C ASP A 766 5.64 -13.52 -41.74
N VAL A 767 4.91 -12.39 -41.77
CA VAL A 767 4.50 -11.73 -40.51
C VAL A 767 3.32 -12.44 -39.85
N LYS A 768 3.37 -12.65 -38.53
CA LYS A 768 2.33 -13.38 -37.77
C LYS A 768 1.50 -12.43 -36.90
N GLY A 769 0.18 -12.50 -37.07
CA GLY A 769 -0.79 -11.88 -36.19
C GLY A 769 -2.13 -12.58 -36.29
N SER A 770 -2.81 -12.77 -35.16
CA SER A 770 -4.09 -13.48 -35.10
C SER A 770 -5.17 -12.75 -34.33
N ILE A 771 -6.41 -12.93 -34.76
CA ILE A 771 -7.61 -12.47 -34.04
C ILE A 771 -8.55 -13.66 -33.89
N ALA A 772 -9.03 -13.89 -32.67
CA ALA A 772 -10.04 -14.89 -32.37
C ALA A 772 -11.28 -14.23 -31.75
N ILE A 773 -12.44 -14.32 -32.41
CA ILE A 773 -13.71 -13.81 -31.86
C ILE A 773 -14.63 -15.01 -31.58
N SER A 774 -14.66 -15.42 -30.31
CA SER A 774 -15.47 -16.54 -29.81
C SER A 774 -16.74 -16.08 -29.09
N GLY A 775 -16.78 -14.82 -28.63
CA GLY A 775 -17.93 -14.17 -28.01
C GLY A 775 -17.70 -12.66 -27.89
N GLY A 776 -18.73 -11.87 -27.58
CA GLY A 776 -18.66 -10.39 -27.55
C GLY A 776 -19.00 -9.74 -28.89
N LYS A 777 -18.78 -8.42 -28.99
CA LYS A 777 -19.06 -7.61 -30.18
C LYS A 777 -17.85 -6.79 -30.61
N VAL A 778 -17.48 -6.85 -31.89
CA VAL A 778 -16.49 -5.95 -32.47
C VAL A 778 -17.16 -5.13 -33.56
N GLY A 779 -17.06 -3.80 -33.49
CA GLY A 779 -17.72 -2.89 -34.44
C GLY A 779 -17.08 -2.96 -35.82
N VAL A 780 -15.80 -2.61 -35.92
CA VAL A 780 -15.05 -2.58 -37.20
C VAL A 780 -13.76 -3.41 -37.07
N LEU A 781 -13.35 -4.03 -38.17
CA LEU A 781 -12.14 -4.83 -38.33
C LEU A 781 -11.51 -4.25 -39.57
N SER A 782 -10.49 -3.44 -39.34
CA SER A 782 -9.74 -2.76 -40.37
C SER A 782 -8.54 -3.61 -40.72
N LEU A 783 -8.39 -3.98 -41.99
CA LEU A 783 -7.34 -4.88 -42.46
C LEU A 783 -6.40 -4.14 -43.41
N GLU A 784 -5.11 -4.09 -43.09
CA GLU A 784 -4.11 -3.59 -44.03
C GLU A 784 -3.73 -4.63 -45.10
N PRO A 785 -3.70 -4.23 -46.38
CA PRO A 785 -3.28 -5.07 -47.49
C PRO A 785 -1.83 -5.55 -47.30
N SER A 786 -1.55 -6.80 -47.69
CA SER A 786 -0.23 -7.49 -47.68
C SER A 786 0.19 -8.26 -46.41
N ALA A 787 -0.66 -8.43 -45.38
CA ALA A 787 -0.37 -9.35 -44.27
C ALA A 787 -0.95 -10.75 -44.51
N ASN A 788 -0.18 -11.78 -44.13
CA ASN A 788 -0.73 -13.11 -43.88
C ASN A 788 -1.24 -13.13 -42.43
N PHE A 789 -2.53 -12.86 -42.22
CA PHE A 789 -3.14 -12.87 -40.88
C PHE A 789 -4.23 -13.95 -40.77
N GLU A 790 -4.36 -14.54 -39.59
CA GLU A 790 -5.43 -15.50 -39.30
C GLU A 790 -6.50 -14.83 -38.42
N ALA A 791 -7.70 -14.63 -38.97
CA ALA A 791 -8.83 -14.03 -38.26
C ALA A 791 -9.97 -15.04 -38.05
N ALA A 792 -9.85 -15.88 -37.02
CA ALA A 792 -10.86 -16.89 -36.70
C ALA A 792 -12.06 -16.27 -35.95
N VAL A 793 -13.21 -16.23 -36.59
CA VAL A 793 -14.48 -15.86 -35.93
C VAL A 793 -15.29 -17.15 -35.75
N THR A 794 -15.71 -17.45 -34.52
CA THR A 794 -16.34 -18.73 -34.16
C THR A 794 -17.65 -18.59 -33.38
N GLY A 795 -17.93 -17.42 -32.78
CA GLY A 795 -19.19 -17.25 -32.02
C GLY A 795 -19.62 -15.83 -31.61
N GLY A 796 -18.82 -14.78 -31.82
CA GLY A 796 -19.20 -13.39 -31.49
C GLY A 796 -19.87 -12.60 -32.64
N HIS A 797 -20.27 -11.36 -32.34
CA HIS A 797 -20.83 -10.40 -33.28
C HIS A 797 -19.75 -9.51 -33.90
N PHE A 798 -19.88 -9.25 -35.18
CA PHE A 798 -18.94 -8.43 -35.92
C PHE A 798 -19.70 -7.47 -36.87
N GLY A 799 -19.35 -6.18 -36.86
CA GLY A 799 -20.11 -5.14 -37.55
C GLY A 799 -19.77 -4.97 -39.03
N GLU A 800 -18.59 -4.43 -39.34
CA GLU A 800 -18.14 -4.13 -40.71
C GLU A 800 -16.67 -4.49 -40.91
N ILE A 801 -16.35 -5.22 -41.98
CA ILE A 801 -14.97 -5.43 -42.39
C ILE A 801 -14.61 -4.29 -43.32
N SER A 802 -13.65 -3.47 -42.90
CA SER A 802 -13.17 -2.36 -43.71
C SER A 802 -11.79 -2.72 -44.27
N TYR A 803 -11.67 -2.66 -45.59
CA TYR A 803 -10.38 -2.79 -46.26
C TYR A 803 -9.83 -1.38 -46.50
N PHE A 804 -8.58 -1.13 -46.08
CA PHE A 804 -7.87 0.04 -46.57
C PHE A 804 -7.72 -0.09 -48.09
N GLN A 805 -8.44 0.76 -48.85
CA GLN A 805 -8.47 0.71 -50.32
C GLN A 805 -7.06 0.63 -50.89
N THR A 806 -6.81 -0.29 -51.82
CA THR A 806 -5.58 -0.27 -52.60
C THR A 806 -5.82 -0.33 -54.08
N ALA A 807 -4.89 0.35 -54.77
CA ALA A 807 -4.36 -0.06 -56.05
C ALA A 807 -4.48 -1.58 -56.27
N GLU A 808 -4.97 -1.90 -57.46
CA GLU A 808 -5.25 -3.24 -57.99
C GLU A 808 -4.10 -4.24 -57.73
N GLY A 809 -4.45 -5.46 -57.30
CA GLY A 809 -3.54 -6.62 -57.35
C GLY A 809 -2.81 -7.00 -56.05
N ARG A 810 -3.44 -6.96 -54.87
CA ARG A 810 -2.88 -7.53 -53.62
C ARG A 810 -3.82 -8.56 -52.99
N ASP A 811 -3.33 -9.79 -52.83
CA ASP A 811 -4.07 -10.94 -52.28
C ASP A 811 -4.40 -10.75 -50.79
N LEU A 812 -5.68 -10.90 -50.44
CA LEU A 812 -6.18 -11.03 -49.07
C LEU A 812 -6.17 -12.52 -48.68
N LYS A 813 -5.33 -12.93 -47.74
CA LYS A 813 -5.33 -14.28 -47.13
C LYS A 813 -5.85 -14.21 -45.70
N GLY A 814 -7.14 -13.93 -45.51
CA GLY A 814 -7.81 -13.97 -44.20
C GLY A 814 -8.90 -15.03 -44.18
N PHE A 815 -8.82 -16.02 -43.28
CA PHE A 815 -9.84 -17.05 -43.12
C PHE A 815 -10.90 -16.63 -42.11
N ILE A 816 -12.07 -16.16 -42.55
CA ILE A 816 -13.22 -16.01 -41.65
C ILE A 816 -13.90 -17.36 -41.50
N THR A 817 -13.73 -18.01 -40.35
CA THR A 817 -14.21 -19.39 -40.14
C THR A 817 -15.67 -19.50 -39.68
N GLY A 818 -16.36 -18.39 -39.40
CA GLY A 818 -17.73 -18.37 -38.83
C GLY A 818 -18.15 -17.01 -38.25
N GLY A 819 -19.24 -16.94 -37.45
CA GLY A 819 -19.68 -15.74 -36.72
C GLY A 819 -20.99 -15.09 -37.20
N THR A 820 -21.45 -14.08 -36.45
CA THR A 820 -22.68 -13.32 -36.74
C THR A 820 -22.34 -11.90 -37.21
N PHE A 821 -22.88 -11.50 -38.36
CA PHE A 821 -22.59 -10.23 -39.04
C PHE A 821 -23.73 -9.24 -38.91
N ASP A 822 -23.45 -8.02 -38.46
CA ASP A 822 -24.48 -6.99 -38.29
C ASP A 822 -24.78 -6.20 -39.60
N ASN A 823 -23.90 -6.27 -40.62
CA ASN A 823 -24.06 -5.62 -41.95
C ASN A 823 -23.84 -6.60 -43.12
N LEU A 824 -24.31 -6.27 -44.34
CA LEU A 824 -24.16 -7.05 -45.59
C LEU A 824 -22.67 -7.33 -45.97
N ILE A 825 -22.35 -8.58 -46.33
CA ILE A 825 -21.03 -9.06 -46.74
C ILE A 825 -20.86 -8.84 -48.25
N ASP A 826 -19.63 -8.57 -48.68
CA ASP A 826 -19.18 -8.50 -50.07
C ASP A 826 -19.48 -9.80 -50.86
N GLU A 827 -19.96 -9.68 -52.11
CA GLU A 827 -20.33 -10.80 -52.99
C GLU A 827 -19.19 -11.82 -53.19
N THR A 828 -17.94 -11.42 -53.00
CA THR A 828 -16.75 -12.27 -53.09
C THR A 828 -16.72 -13.44 -52.08
N PHE A 829 -17.28 -13.29 -50.88
CA PHE A 829 -17.31 -14.39 -49.89
C PHE A 829 -18.26 -15.52 -50.28
N LEU A 830 -19.35 -15.20 -50.98
CA LEU A 830 -20.30 -16.20 -51.49
C LEU A 830 -19.66 -17.07 -52.58
N ALA A 831 -18.77 -16.49 -53.40
CA ALA A 831 -18.05 -17.21 -54.45
C ALA A 831 -17.03 -18.24 -53.91
N MET A 832 -16.60 -18.11 -52.65
CA MET A 832 -15.61 -18.99 -52.00
C MET A 832 -16.22 -20.14 -51.18
N GLY A 833 -17.54 -20.38 -51.27
CA GLY A 833 -18.21 -21.53 -50.63
C GLY A 833 -18.72 -21.28 -49.21
N TYR A 834 -18.88 -20.03 -48.79
CA TYR A 834 -19.52 -19.66 -47.52
C TYR A 834 -21.04 -19.46 -47.73
N GLN A 835 -21.85 -20.07 -46.86
CA GLN A 835 -23.32 -19.92 -46.89
C GLN A 835 -23.80 -18.95 -45.81
N LEU A 836 -24.69 -18.03 -46.19
CA LEU A 836 -25.41 -17.16 -45.26
C LEU A 836 -26.64 -17.89 -44.73
N THR A 837 -26.84 -17.88 -43.42
CA THR A 837 -28.08 -18.35 -42.79
C THR A 837 -28.82 -17.17 -42.16
N GLY A 838 -30.04 -16.91 -42.66
CA GLY A 838 -30.88 -15.75 -42.30
C GLY A 838 -31.16 -14.84 -43.50
N ASP A 839 -32.42 -14.41 -43.67
CA ASP A 839 -32.86 -13.63 -44.83
C ASP A 839 -32.48 -12.13 -44.76
N ALA A 840 -31.99 -11.64 -43.61
CA ALA A 840 -31.57 -10.26 -43.36
C ALA A 840 -30.59 -10.17 -42.18
N ALA A 841 -29.85 -9.06 -42.07
CA ALA A 841 -28.92 -8.83 -40.97
C ALA A 841 -29.64 -8.76 -39.59
N PRO A 842 -29.08 -9.37 -38.53
CA PRO A 842 -27.83 -10.10 -38.52
C PRO A 842 -27.96 -11.53 -39.05
N TYR A 843 -26.97 -12.00 -39.81
CA TYR A 843 -26.95 -13.37 -40.37
C TYR A 843 -25.67 -14.11 -39.95
N THR A 844 -25.71 -15.44 -40.02
CA THR A 844 -24.60 -16.31 -39.60
C THR A 844 -23.88 -16.87 -40.82
N VAL A 845 -22.54 -16.78 -40.82
CA VAL A 845 -21.69 -17.38 -41.86
C VAL A 845 -21.25 -18.76 -41.41
N ALA A 846 -21.46 -19.78 -42.25
CA ALA A 846 -20.95 -21.13 -42.03
C ALA A 846 -20.22 -21.63 -43.28
N TYR A 847 -19.01 -22.17 -43.09
CA TYR A 847 -18.28 -22.88 -44.13
C TYR A 847 -18.77 -24.33 -44.19
N THR A 848 -19.53 -24.70 -45.23
CA THR A 848 -20.19 -26.02 -45.30
C THR A 848 -19.41 -27.07 -46.06
N GLY A 849 -18.44 -26.69 -46.91
CA GLY A 849 -17.59 -27.63 -47.66
C GLY A 849 -18.28 -28.44 -48.77
N GLU A 850 -19.60 -28.31 -48.97
CA GLU A 850 -20.34 -28.92 -50.08
C GLU A 850 -20.63 -27.88 -51.16
N VAL A 851 -20.03 -28.05 -52.34
CA VAL A 851 -20.30 -27.23 -53.53
C VAL A 851 -21.25 -28.02 -54.43
N THR A 852 -22.47 -27.52 -54.69
CA THR A 852 -23.48 -28.25 -55.48
C THR A 852 -23.17 -28.28 -56.97
N GLU A 853 -22.60 -27.19 -57.51
CA GLU A 853 -22.26 -27.03 -58.93
C GLU A 853 -20.99 -26.18 -59.09
N LEU A 854 -20.08 -26.58 -59.99
CA LEU A 854 -18.87 -25.83 -60.36
C LEU A 854 -18.71 -25.81 -61.88
N VAL A 855 -18.54 -24.62 -62.47
CA VAL A 855 -18.29 -24.46 -63.91
C VAL A 855 -16.93 -23.81 -64.11
N LEU A 856 -16.03 -24.47 -64.83
CA LEU A 856 -14.68 -24.02 -65.15
C LEU A 856 -14.58 -23.75 -66.66
N VAL A 857 -14.35 -22.50 -67.05
CA VAL A 857 -14.23 -22.10 -68.47
C VAL A 857 -12.82 -21.61 -68.74
N ASP A 858 -12.09 -22.33 -69.61
CA ASP A 858 -10.75 -21.97 -70.03
C ASP A 858 -10.73 -20.61 -70.75
N GLY A 859 -9.94 -19.68 -70.23
CA GLY A 859 -9.80 -18.32 -70.76
C GLY A 859 -10.68 -17.26 -70.08
N GLU A 860 -11.68 -17.66 -69.27
CA GLU A 860 -12.53 -16.72 -68.51
C GLU A 860 -12.19 -16.72 -67.00
N VAL A 861 -11.46 -17.73 -66.54
CA VAL A 861 -11.04 -17.87 -65.13
C VAL A 861 -9.71 -17.16 -64.94
N THR A 862 -9.73 -15.93 -64.41
CA THR A 862 -8.50 -15.20 -64.07
C THR A 862 -7.80 -15.79 -62.85
N GLU A 863 -8.55 -16.36 -61.91
CA GLU A 863 -8.02 -16.95 -60.69
C GLU A 863 -8.85 -18.16 -60.24
N PHE A 864 -8.22 -19.33 -60.13
CA PHE A 864 -8.81 -20.53 -59.50
C PHE A 864 -7.88 -20.96 -58.37
N VAL A 865 -8.24 -20.61 -57.13
CA VAL A 865 -7.49 -20.96 -55.92
C VAL A 865 -8.29 -21.99 -55.14
N ASN A 866 -7.85 -23.24 -55.17
CA ASN A 866 -8.42 -24.30 -54.35
C ASN A 866 -7.36 -24.71 -53.34
N GLU A 867 -7.41 -24.24 -52.09
CA GLU A 867 -6.39 -24.58 -51.08
C GLU A 867 -6.68 -25.91 -50.35
N LYS A 868 -7.87 -26.51 -50.56
CA LYS A 868 -8.29 -27.79 -49.96
C LYS A 868 -9.00 -28.71 -50.96
N GLU A 869 -8.87 -30.03 -50.81
CA GLU A 869 -9.66 -30.98 -51.61
C GLU A 869 -11.15 -30.80 -51.30
N ILE A 870 -11.95 -30.56 -52.35
CA ILE A 870 -13.41 -30.42 -52.25
C ILE A 870 -14.10 -31.49 -53.09
N THR A 871 -15.33 -31.86 -52.71
CA THR A 871 -16.21 -32.69 -53.55
C THR A 871 -17.33 -31.81 -54.08
N VAL A 872 -17.55 -31.85 -55.39
CA VAL A 872 -18.55 -31.04 -56.09
C VAL A 872 -19.65 -31.95 -56.64
N GLY A 873 -20.92 -31.62 -56.39
CA GLY A 873 -22.05 -32.39 -56.90
C GLY A 873 -22.05 -32.52 -58.43
N THR A 874 -21.95 -31.40 -59.16
CA THR A 874 -21.77 -31.37 -60.63
C THR A 874 -20.62 -30.44 -61.02
N LEU A 875 -19.63 -30.96 -61.76
CA LEU A 875 -18.51 -30.18 -62.31
C LEU A 875 -18.60 -30.13 -63.84
N THR A 876 -18.60 -28.94 -64.42
CA THR A 876 -18.54 -28.72 -65.87
C THR A 876 -17.24 -27.99 -66.25
N TYR A 877 -16.42 -28.57 -67.13
CA TYR A 877 -15.22 -27.92 -67.67
C TYR A 877 -15.38 -27.66 -69.17
N LYS A 878 -15.14 -26.42 -69.60
CA LYS A 878 -15.24 -25.98 -71.01
C LYS A 878 -13.91 -25.42 -71.49
N ARG A 879 -13.47 -25.87 -72.66
CA ARG A 879 -12.28 -25.34 -73.36
C ARG A 879 -12.51 -25.22 -74.84
N SER A 880 -12.37 -24.01 -75.39
CA SER A 880 -12.58 -23.72 -76.80
C SER A 880 -11.28 -23.77 -77.62
N ASN A 881 -11.43 -23.79 -78.96
CA ASN A 881 -10.34 -23.62 -79.94
C ASN A 881 -9.22 -24.67 -79.86
N ILE A 882 -9.53 -25.93 -79.56
CA ILE A 882 -8.53 -27.02 -79.56
C ILE A 882 -8.26 -27.45 -81.01
N LYS A 883 -7.00 -27.28 -81.44
CA LYS A 883 -6.51 -27.59 -82.80
C LYS A 883 -6.04 -29.05 -82.93
N ASN A 884 -5.69 -29.47 -84.14
CA ASN A 884 -5.07 -30.77 -84.43
C ASN A 884 -3.58 -30.84 -84.08
N THR A 885 -3.02 -29.81 -83.45
CA THR A 885 -1.66 -29.80 -82.87
C THR A 885 -1.71 -30.09 -81.38
N TRP A 886 -0.64 -30.67 -80.84
CA TRP A 886 -0.54 -30.99 -79.41
C TRP A 886 -0.53 -29.71 -78.56
N THR A 887 -1.42 -29.65 -77.57
CA THR A 887 -1.52 -28.53 -76.62
C THR A 887 -1.53 -29.02 -75.17
N PRO A 888 -1.06 -28.21 -74.20
CA PRO A 888 -1.05 -28.60 -72.78
C PRO A 888 -2.47 -28.73 -72.22
N PHE A 889 -2.72 -29.73 -71.38
CA PHE A 889 -3.95 -29.99 -70.65
C PHE A 889 -3.61 -30.35 -69.19
N TYR A 890 -4.00 -29.49 -68.25
CA TYR A 890 -3.70 -29.65 -66.82
C TYR A 890 -4.90 -29.20 -65.99
N VAL A 891 -5.57 -30.12 -65.30
CA VAL A 891 -6.82 -29.83 -64.59
C VAL A 891 -6.82 -30.36 -63.15
N PRO A 892 -7.54 -29.71 -62.21
CA PRO A 892 -7.53 -30.06 -60.80
C PRO A 892 -8.39 -31.29 -60.43
N PHE A 893 -8.85 -32.07 -61.41
CA PHE A 893 -9.80 -33.17 -61.21
C PHE A 893 -9.48 -34.32 -62.17
N ALA A 894 -9.94 -35.53 -61.81
CA ALA A 894 -9.73 -36.71 -62.64
C ALA A 894 -10.69 -36.71 -63.84
N VAL A 895 -10.19 -37.01 -65.04
CA VAL A 895 -11.00 -37.00 -66.28
C VAL A 895 -11.08 -38.41 -66.88
N PRO A 896 -12.28 -39.02 -66.99
CA PRO A 896 -12.44 -40.28 -67.70
C PRO A 896 -12.03 -40.13 -69.17
N VAL A 897 -11.18 -41.02 -69.68
CA VAL A 897 -10.73 -40.96 -71.09
C VAL A 897 -11.91 -41.11 -72.06
N SER A 898 -12.98 -41.81 -71.66
CA SER A 898 -14.22 -41.92 -72.43
C SER A 898 -14.91 -40.56 -72.67
N ALA A 899 -14.71 -39.57 -71.80
CA ALA A 899 -15.24 -38.21 -72.00
C ALA A 899 -14.50 -37.43 -73.10
N LEU A 900 -13.34 -37.93 -73.54
CA LEU A 900 -12.44 -37.29 -74.50
C LEU A 900 -12.28 -38.07 -75.80
N ALA A 901 -12.30 -39.41 -75.73
CA ALA A 901 -11.81 -40.32 -76.76
C ALA A 901 -12.49 -40.19 -78.14
N ASP A 902 -13.73 -39.70 -78.22
CA ASP A 902 -14.43 -39.55 -79.50
C ASP A 902 -13.87 -38.40 -80.35
N LYS A 903 -13.44 -37.31 -79.71
CA LYS A 903 -13.08 -36.05 -80.37
C LYS A 903 -11.60 -35.69 -80.24
N PHE A 904 -10.92 -36.23 -79.23
CA PHE A 904 -9.56 -35.82 -78.88
C PHE A 904 -8.62 -37.02 -78.75
N ASP A 905 -7.38 -36.80 -79.18
CA ASP A 905 -6.24 -37.64 -78.81
C ASP A 905 -5.62 -37.08 -77.54
N VAL A 906 -5.24 -37.96 -76.61
CA VAL A 906 -4.57 -37.59 -75.36
C VAL A 906 -3.26 -38.36 -75.23
N ALA A 907 -2.21 -37.71 -74.76
CA ALA A 907 -0.91 -38.31 -74.50
C ALA A 907 -0.32 -37.82 -73.17
N TYR A 908 0.61 -38.57 -72.60
CA TYR A 908 1.40 -38.14 -71.44
C TYR A 908 2.88 -38.09 -71.78
N ILE A 909 3.64 -37.33 -71.00
CA ILE A 909 5.08 -37.14 -71.19
C ILE A 909 5.82 -38.41 -70.78
N ASN A 910 6.70 -38.91 -71.65
CA ASN A 910 7.50 -40.10 -71.43
C ASN A 910 8.96 -39.76 -71.11
N ASP A 911 9.64 -39.05 -72.01
CA ASP A 911 11.09 -38.81 -71.93
C ASP A 911 11.50 -37.52 -72.65
N VAL A 912 12.67 -36.97 -72.33
CA VAL A 912 13.28 -35.85 -73.05
C VAL A 912 14.65 -36.28 -73.58
N ARG A 913 14.83 -36.17 -74.89
CA ARG A 913 16.03 -36.64 -75.58
C ARG A 913 16.77 -35.51 -76.26
N ARG A 914 18.09 -35.68 -76.31
CA ARG A 914 18.99 -34.85 -77.10
C ARG A 914 19.63 -35.73 -78.16
N THR A 915 19.55 -35.31 -79.42
CA THR A 915 20.16 -36.00 -80.55
C THR A 915 21.17 -35.06 -81.19
N ASP A 916 22.27 -35.63 -81.68
CA ASP A 916 23.15 -35.00 -82.66
C ASP A 916 22.48 -35.16 -84.03
N SER A 917 22.03 -34.06 -84.60
CA SER A 917 21.20 -34.05 -85.81
C SER A 917 21.99 -33.85 -87.10
N ASP A 918 23.27 -33.49 -87.01
CA ASP A 918 24.18 -33.29 -88.15
C ASP A 918 25.46 -34.17 -88.11
N ASP A 919 25.53 -35.11 -87.15
CA ASP A 919 26.61 -36.07 -86.94
C ASP A 919 27.97 -35.40 -86.66
N ASP A 920 27.98 -34.19 -86.11
CA ASP A 920 29.21 -33.43 -85.82
C ASP A 920 29.89 -33.81 -84.49
N GLY A 921 29.22 -34.65 -83.69
CA GLY A 921 29.67 -35.12 -82.38
C GLY A 921 29.15 -34.30 -81.20
N GLU A 922 28.44 -33.20 -81.44
CA GLU A 922 27.76 -32.37 -80.45
C GLU A 922 26.25 -32.63 -80.46
N LEU A 923 25.65 -32.68 -79.27
CA LEU A 923 24.21 -32.87 -79.15
C LEU A 923 23.51 -31.52 -79.39
N ASP A 924 22.77 -31.35 -80.49
CA ASP A 924 22.26 -30.04 -80.95
C ASP A 924 20.72 -29.91 -80.92
N LYS A 925 19.96 -31.02 -80.91
CA LYS A 925 18.50 -30.99 -81.03
C LYS A 925 17.77 -31.63 -79.85
N PHE A 926 16.80 -30.91 -79.28
CA PHE A 926 15.92 -31.41 -78.21
C PHE A 926 14.61 -31.96 -78.76
N SER A 927 14.15 -33.08 -78.19
CA SER A 927 12.82 -33.65 -78.42
C SER A 927 12.19 -34.15 -77.13
N MET A 928 10.88 -33.98 -76.99
CA MET A 928 10.08 -34.54 -75.91
C MET A 928 9.21 -35.67 -76.47
N GLU A 929 9.40 -36.85 -75.94
CA GLU A 929 8.60 -38.03 -76.25
C GLU A 929 7.31 -38.03 -75.45
N ILE A 930 6.20 -38.27 -76.14
CA ILE A 930 4.87 -38.44 -75.55
C ILE A 930 4.28 -39.78 -75.97
N ILE A 931 3.54 -40.44 -75.07
CA ILE A 931 2.89 -41.73 -75.34
C ILE A 931 1.38 -41.53 -75.42
N TYR A 932 0.76 -42.07 -76.48
CA TYR A 932 -0.69 -42.10 -76.61
C TYR A 932 -1.38 -42.84 -75.49
N ILE A 933 -2.46 -42.23 -74.99
CA ILE A 933 -3.41 -42.90 -74.11
C ILE A 933 -4.53 -43.46 -74.99
N HIS A 934 -4.33 -44.67 -75.51
CA HIS A 934 -5.38 -45.36 -76.28
C HIS A 934 -6.62 -45.59 -75.40
N GLY A 935 -7.79 -45.28 -75.98
CA GLY A 935 -9.10 -45.48 -75.38
C GLY A 935 -9.45 -46.96 -75.27
N GLY A 936 -8.90 -47.65 -74.28
CA GLY A 936 -9.17 -49.04 -73.93
C GLY A 936 -7.90 -49.87 -73.73
N ASN A 937 -7.86 -50.68 -72.66
CA ASN A 937 -6.96 -51.84 -72.57
C ASN A 937 -7.71 -53.09 -73.04
N ALA A 938 -6.98 -54.17 -73.36
CA ALA A 938 -7.50 -55.49 -73.75
C ALA A 938 -8.53 -56.13 -72.78
N ASN A 939 -8.75 -55.54 -71.60
CA ASN A 939 -9.64 -56.04 -70.54
C ASN A 939 -10.87 -55.14 -70.25
N GLY A 940 -11.16 -54.11 -71.06
CA GLY A 940 -12.43 -53.36 -70.96
C GLY A 940 -12.61 -52.43 -69.75
N SER A 941 -11.59 -52.20 -68.91
CA SER A 941 -11.63 -51.22 -67.81
C SER A 941 -11.36 -49.79 -68.32
N ALA A 942 -12.22 -48.83 -67.97
CA ALA A 942 -12.11 -47.42 -68.35
C ALA A 942 -10.84 -46.77 -67.77
N LYS A 943 -10.03 -46.11 -68.61
CA LYS A 943 -8.88 -45.31 -68.17
C LYS A 943 -9.33 -43.93 -67.71
N THR A 944 -8.67 -43.39 -66.68
CA THR A 944 -8.93 -42.06 -66.14
C THR A 944 -7.62 -41.28 -66.08
N LEU A 945 -7.62 -40.06 -66.60
CA LEU A 945 -6.53 -39.10 -66.44
C LEU A 945 -6.49 -38.62 -64.99
N LYS A 946 -5.30 -38.59 -64.39
CA LYS A 946 -5.14 -38.13 -63.00
C LYS A 946 -5.32 -36.62 -62.92
N ALA A 947 -5.89 -36.15 -61.82
CA ALA A 947 -5.83 -34.74 -61.46
C ALA A 947 -4.37 -34.29 -61.32
N ASN A 948 -4.10 -33.01 -61.60
CA ASN A 948 -2.82 -32.34 -61.31
C ASN A 948 -1.64 -33.05 -61.99
N TYR A 949 -1.82 -33.50 -63.24
CA TYR A 949 -0.82 -34.22 -64.03
C TYR A 949 -0.75 -33.65 -65.46
N PRO A 950 0.45 -33.44 -66.05
CA PRO A 950 0.61 -32.83 -67.36
C PRO A 950 0.27 -33.81 -68.50
N TYR A 951 -0.83 -33.54 -69.21
CA TYR A 951 -1.24 -34.29 -70.40
C TYR A 951 -1.24 -33.40 -71.64
N PHE A 952 -0.92 -33.97 -72.79
CA PHE A 952 -1.10 -33.33 -74.08
C PHE A 952 -2.44 -33.72 -74.68
N ILE A 953 -3.11 -32.76 -75.31
CA ILE A 953 -4.36 -32.98 -76.03
C ILE A 953 -4.36 -32.30 -77.40
N ARG A 954 -4.95 -32.99 -78.39
CA ARG A 954 -5.23 -32.44 -79.73
C ARG A 954 -6.57 -32.94 -80.25
N SER A 955 -7.17 -32.18 -81.15
CA SER A 955 -8.37 -32.59 -81.91
C SER A 955 -8.03 -33.71 -82.90
N LYS A 956 -8.90 -34.72 -82.99
CA LYS A 956 -8.86 -35.74 -84.07
C LYS A 956 -9.33 -35.18 -85.42
N SER A 957 -10.04 -34.06 -85.39
CA SER A 957 -10.55 -33.34 -86.55
C SER A 957 -9.50 -32.33 -87.02
N GLY A 958 -9.34 -32.17 -88.34
CA GLY A 958 -8.53 -31.10 -88.93
C GLY A 958 -9.11 -29.68 -88.76
N GLN A 959 -10.13 -29.51 -87.92
CA GLN A 959 -10.78 -28.25 -87.56
C GLN A 959 -10.72 -28.04 -86.03
N GLU A 960 -10.83 -26.78 -85.58
CA GLU A 960 -10.92 -26.42 -84.16
C GLU A 960 -12.18 -27.01 -83.51
N VAL A 961 -12.03 -27.61 -82.33
CA VAL A 961 -13.13 -28.24 -81.59
C VAL A 961 -13.18 -27.72 -80.15
N THR A 962 -14.39 -27.48 -79.63
CA THR A 962 -14.63 -27.15 -78.22
C THR A 962 -14.82 -28.43 -77.40
N MET A 963 -14.12 -28.50 -76.27
CA MET A 963 -14.27 -29.53 -75.25
C MET A 963 -15.27 -29.07 -74.19
N GLU A 964 -16.16 -29.98 -73.81
CA GLU A 964 -17.04 -29.84 -72.65
C GLU A 964 -17.06 -31.17 -71.90
N ILE A 965 -16.62 -31.16 -70.64
CA ILE A 965 -16.60 -32.33 -69.74
C ILE A 965 -17.59 -32.05 -68.61
N THR A 966 -18.49 -32.98 -68.33
CA THR A 966 -19.38 -32.93 -67.17
C THR A 966 -19.17 -34.15 -66.30
N LEU A 967 -18.88 -33.93 -65.01
CA LEU A 967 -18.62 -34.96 -64.00
C LEU A 967 -19.58 -34.80 -62.83
N THR A 968 -20.03 -35.90 -62.24
CA THR A 968 -20.84 -35.92 -61.01
C THR A 968 -19.99 -36.37 -59.83
N ASP A 969 -20.23 -35.82 -58.64
CA ASP A 969 -19.48 -36.10 -57.40
C ASP A 969 -17.96 -35.96 -57.60
N ALA A 970 -17.56 -34.91 -58.32
CA ALA A 970 -16.20 -34.70 -58.76
C ALA A 970 -15.32 -34.21 -57.60
N LYS A 971 -14.23 -34.92 -57.34
CA LYS A 971 -13.17 -34.45 -56.44
C LYS A 971 -12.29 -33.43 -57.16
N VAL A 972 -12.20 -32.23 -56.59
CA VAL A 972 -11.34 -31.14 -57.07
C VAL A 972 -10.23 -30.93 -56.06
N TYR A 973 -9.00 -31.18 -56.49
CA TYR A 973 -7.80 -31.22 -55.66
C TYR A 973 -7.16 -29.84 -55.54
N ALA A 974 -6.44 -29.63 -54.45
CA ALA A 974 -5.92 -28.31 -54.09
C ALA A 974 -4.57 -27.93 -54.74
N LYS A 975 -3.68 -28.90 -54.92
CA LYS A 975 -2.25 -28.60 -55.08
C LYS A 975 -1.76 -28.75 -56.52
N GLU A 976 -1.24 -27.68 -57.12
CA GLU A 976 -0.44 -27.75 -58.35
C GLU A 976 0.83 -28.58 -58.11
N ASN A 977 1.18 -29.47 -59.04
CA ASN A 977 2.33 -30.34 -58.95
C ASN A 977 3.41 -29.89 -59.92
N ILE A 978 4.65 -30.00 -59.47
CA ILE A 978 5.83 -29.85 -60.31
C ILE A 978 6.31 -31.26 -60.65
N PHE A 979 6.49 -31.53 -61.94
CA PHE A 979 7.08 -32.77 -62.44
C PHE A 979 8.43 -32.41 -63.03
N ASP A 980 9.49 -33.09 -62.62
CA ASP A 980 10.80 -32.87 -63.20
C ASP A 980 11.30 -34.07 -64.00
N CYS A 981 12.07 -33.77 -65.04
CA CYS A 981 12.91 -34.72 -65.75
C CYS A 981 14.28 -34.10 -65.97
N THR A 982 15.32 -34.93 -66.10
CA THR A 982 16.70 -34.46 -66.18
C THR A 982 17.44 -35.16 -67.30
N THR A 983 18.32 -34.43 -67.97
CA THR A 983 19.43 -35.01 -68.74
C THR A 983 20.68 -35.07 -67.83
N MET A 984 21.83 -35.41 -68.40
CA MET A 984 23.11 -35.36 -67.67
C MET A 984 23.50 -33.95 -67.23
N THR A 985 23.07 -32.91 -67.96
CA THR A 985 23.54 -31.53 -67.80
C THR A 985 22.41 -30.54 -67.48
N GLU A 986 21.15 -30.88 -67.82
CA GLU A 986 20.01 -29.98 -67.66
C GLU A 986 18.88 -30.60 -66.82
N LYS A 987 18.13 -29.75 -66.11
CA LYS A 987 16.89 -30.07 -65.40
C LYS A 987 15.74 -29.34 -66.07
N PHE A 988 14.66 -30.08 -66.33
CA PHE A 988 13.42 -29.57 -66.88
C PHE A 988 12.33 -29.73 -65.82
N GLU A 989 11.74 -28.61 -65.39
CA GLU A 989 10.65 -28.59 -64.40
C GLU A 989 9.35 -28.20 -65.10
N ILE A 990 8.43 -29.16 -65.19
CA ILE A 990 7.10 -29.00 -65.77
C ILE A 990 6.14 -28.59 -64.67
N LYS A 991 5.63 -27.36 -64.78
CA LYS A 991 4.83 -26.67 -63.77
C LYS A 991 3.42 -26.48 -64.32
N GLY A 992 2.43 -27.12 -63.69
CA GLY A 992 1.03 -26.93 -64.02
C GLY A 992 0.45 -25.70 -63.36
N ASN A 993 -0.52 -25.05 -64.02
CA ASN A 993 -1.19 -23.85 -63.53
C ASN A 993 -2.72 -23.95 -63.70
N TYR A 994 -3.49 -23.54 -62.69
CA TYR A 994 -4.96 -23.44 -62.78
C TYR A 994 -5.46 -22.03 -63.12
N HIS A 995 -4.60 -21.03 -63.02
CA HIS A 995 -4.91 -19.62 -63.25
C HIS A 995 -4.06 -19.06 -64.41
N GLN A 996 -4.42 -17.89 -64.95
CA GLN A 996 -3.62 -17.26 -65.99
C GLN A 996 -2.29 -16.79 -65.39
N ILE A 997 -1.15 -17.10 -66.01
CA ILE A 997 0.14 -16.52 -65.62
C ILE A 997 0.41 -15.32 -66.52
N PRO A 998 0.43 -14.08 -65.98
CA PRO A 998 0.70 -12.90 -66.77
C PRO A 998 2.15 -12.88 -67.27
N SER A 999 2.38 -12.13 -68.35
CA SER A 999 3.69 -12.09 -69.04
C SER A 999 4.86 -11.60 -68.18
N ASP A 1000 4.61 -10.85 -67.10
CA ASP A 1000 5.64 -10.34 -66.19
C ASP A 1000 6.09 -11.35 -65.12
N LYS A 1001 5.37 -12.47 -64.97
CA LYS A 1001 5.69 -13.56 -64.03
C LYS A 1001 6.48 -14.70 -64.65
N LEU A 1002 6.55 -14.75 -65.98
CA LEU A 1002 7.32 -15.72 -66.74
C LEU A 1002 8.67 -15.11 -67.14
N THR A 1003 9.69 -15.94 -67.17
CA THR A 1003 11.07 -15.53 -67.45
C THR A 1003 11.54 -16.05 -68.80
N GLU A 1004 12.68 -15.56 -69.29
CA GLU A 1004 13.33 -16.07 -70.51
C GLU A 1004 13.71 -17.56 -70.45
N ASN A 1005 13.70 -18.16 -69.25
CA ASN A 1005 14.00 -19.58 -69.03
C ASN A 1005 12.73 -20.46 -69.01
N ASP A 1006 11.55 -19.87 -69.23
CA ASP A 1006 10.28 -20.57 -69.28
C ASP A 1006 9.85 -20.85 -70.73
N TYR A 1007 9.47 -22.09 -70.98
CA TYR A 1007 9.08 -22.61 -72.28
C TYR A 1007 7.60 -22.96 -72.29
N VAL A 1008 6.92 -22.59 -73.37
CA VAL A 1008 5.49 -22.83 -73.59
C VAL A 1008 5.28 -23.59 -74.89
N VAL A 1009 4.15 -24.28 -75.01
CA VAL A 1009 3.83 -25.05 -76.22
C VAL A 1009 3.01 -24.18 -77.17
N GLY A 1010 3.55 -23.94 -78.37
CA GLY A 1010 2.91 -23.20 -79.45
C GLY A 1010 3.06 -23.95 -80.78
N GLY A 1011 2.02 -24.00 -81.61
CA GLY A 1011 2.11 -24.66 -82.92
C GLY A 1011 2.38 -26.18 -82.91
N GLY A 1012 2.35 -26.83 -81.74
CA GLY A 1012 2.70 -28.26 -81.58
C GLY A 1012 4.15 -28.52 -81.18
N GLU A 1013 4.93 -27.47 -80.90
CA GLU A 1013 6.32 -27.54 -80.42
C GLU A 1013 6.50 -26.68 -79.16
N TRP A 1014 7.55 -26.96 -78.38
CA TRP A 1014 7.96 -26.12 -77.27
C TRP A 1014 8.82 -24.97 -77.77
N HIS A 1015 8.53 -23.76 -77.31
CA HIS A 1015 9.26 -22.53 -77.64
C HIS A 1015 9.58 -21.73 -76.38
N PRO A 1016 10.68 -20.96 -76.38
CA PRO A 1016 10.88 -19.94 -75.35
C PRO A 1016 9.73 -18.94 -75.38
N LEU A 1017 9.42 -18.35 -74.24
CA LEU A 1017 8.36 -17.37 -74.11
C LEU A 1017 8.56 -16.17 -75.07
N ALA A 1018 7.52 -15.80 -75.80
CA ALA A 1018 7.51 -14.56 -76.58
C ALA A 1018 7.21 -13.35 -75.70
N ASP A 1019 7.81 -12.19 -75.99
CA ASP A 1019 7.56 -10.94 -75.28
C ASP A 1019 6.06 -10.62 -75.19
N GLY A 1020 5.56 -10.40 -73.97
CA GLY A 1020 4.16 -10.09 -73.70
C GLY A 1020 3.19 -11.29 -73.74
N TYR A 1021 3.67 -12.52 -73.87
CA TYR A 1021 2.82 -13.71 -73.82
C TYR A 1021 2.37 -14.03 -72.39
N SER A 1022 1.06 -14.20 -72.18
CA SER A 1022 0.48 -14.69 -70.92
C SER A 1022 0.01 -16.14 -71.10
N LEU A 1023 0.33 -17.02 -70.15
CA LEU A 1023 -0.06 -18.42 -70.18
C LEU A 1023 -1.50 -18.58 -69.68
N ASN A 1024 -2.38 -19.14 -70.50
CA ASN A 1024 -3.77 -19.35 -70.11
C ASN A 1024 -3.92 -20.33 -68.93
N PRO A 1025 -5.04 -20.25 -68.18
CA PRO A 1025 -5.41 -21.22 -67.14
C PRO A 1025 -5.39 -22.68 -67.62
N PHE A 1026 -5.25 -23.61 -66.69
CA PHE A 1026 -5.31 -25.06 -66.95
C PHE A 1026 -4.27 -25.54 -67.98
N ARG A 1027 -3.08 -24.94 -67.94
CA ARG A 1027 -1.92 -25.28 -68.77
C ARG A 1027 -0.80 -25.82 -67.90
N PHE A 1028 0.28 -26.20 -68.55
CA PHE A 1028 1.57 -26.34 -67.90
C PHE A 1028 2.63 -25.70 -68.79
N TYR A 1029 3.70 -25.24 -68.16
CA TYR A 1029 4.90 -24.70 -68.81
C TYR A 1029 6.13 -25.43 -68.27
N MET A 1030 7.29 -25.20 -68.89
CA MET A 1030 8.52 -25.89 -68.52
C MET A 1030 9.63 -24.87 -68.24
N THR A 1031 10.25 -24.94 -67.08
CA THR A 1031 11.49 -24.18 -66.80
C THR A 1031 12.69 -25.08 -67.08
N LYS A 1032 13.68 -24.56 -67.81
CA LYS A 1032 14.97 -25.24 -68.04
C LYS A 1032 16.04 -24.61 -67.16
N SER A 1033 16.78 -25.43 -66.42
CA SER A 1033 17.90 -25.00 -65.58
C SER A 1033 19.10 -25.94 -65.73
N SER A 1034 20.29 -25.46 -65.36
CA SER A 1034 21.49 -26.28 -65.32
C SER A 1034 21.46 -27.18 -64.09
N ARG A 1035 22.03 -28.36 -64.19
CA ARG A 1035 22.24 -29.24 -63.04
C ARG A 1035 23.45 -28.87 -62.20
N TYR A 1036 24.28 -27.94 -62.66
CA TYR A 1036 25.47 -27.46 -61.97
C TYR A 1036 25.22 -26.00 -61.55
N GLU A 1037 25.37 -25.72 -60.24
CA GLU A 1037 25.00 -24.44 -59.62
C GLU A 1037 25.74 -23.22 -60.20
N ASP A 1038 26.89 -23.43 -60.85
CA ASP A 1038 27.77 -22.37 -61.36
C ASP A 1038 27.70 -22.14 -62.89
N GLU A 1039 26.87 -22.89 -63.62
CA GLU A 1039 26.76 -22.73 -65.08
C GLU A 1039 25.32 -22.43 -65.53
N PRO A 1040 25.08 -21.39 -66.36
CA PRO A 1040 23.75 -21.13 -66.89
C PRO A 1040 23.34 -22.20 -67.91
N ALA A 1041 22.06 -22.59 -67.90
CA ALA A 1041 21.53 -23.49 -68.93
C ALA A 1041 21.61 -22.84 -70.31
N THR A 1042 22.04 -23.57 -71.33
CA THR A 1042 21.99 -23.06 -72.71
C THR A 1042 20.54 -22.86 -73.15
N PRO A 1043 20.14 -21.66 -73.65
CA PRO A 1043 18.81 -21.44 -74.18
C PRO A 1043 18.47 -22.41 -75.31
N MET A 1044 17.22 -22.86 -75.37
CA MET A 1044 16.73 -23.77 -76.39
C MET A 1044 15.88 -23.00 -77.39
N GLN A 1045 16.15 -23.12 -78.69
CA GLN A 1045 15.35 -22.41 -79.70
C GLN A 1045 13.95 -23.02 -79.86
N SER A 1046 13.86 -24.34 -79.88
CA SER A 1046 12.62 -25.10 -79.85
C SER A 1046 12.87 -26.55 -79.40
N MET A 1047 11.83 -27.25 -78.97
CA MET A 1047 11.86 -28.70 -78.74
C MET A 1047 10.63 -29.33 -79.40
N ARG A 1048 10.85 -30.30 -80.28
CA ARG A 1048 9.78 -31.01 -80.96
C ARG A 1048 9.07 -31.97 -80.02
N ILE A 1049 7.78 -32.15 -80.21
CA ILE A 1049 7.00 -33.21 -79.57
C ILE A 1049 6.99 -34.42 -80.49
N ILE A 1050 7.56 -35.54 -80.05
CA ILE A 1050 7.62 -36.80 -80.79
C ILE A 1050 6.65 -37.78 -80.15
N VAL A 1051 5.82 -38.43 -80.95
CA VAL A 1051 4.89 -39.44 -80.43
C VAL A 1051 5.53 -40.82 -80.52
N CYS A 1052 5.63 -41.51 -79.37
CA CYS A 1052 6.11 -42.88 -79.34
C CYS A 1052 5.12 -43.81 -80.07
N GLY A 1053 5.62 -44.55 -81.05
CA GLY A 1053 4.82 -45.49 -81.85
C GLY A 1053 4.16 -44.92 -83.11
N GLU A 1054 4.42 -43.66 -83.49
CA GLU A 1054 4.16 -43.18 -84.86
C GLU A 1054 5.42 -43.38 -85.74
N GLU A 1055 5.21 -43.65 -87.03
CA GLU A 1055 6.30 -43.75 -88.01
C GLU A 1055 6.88 -42.35 -88.27
N ASP A 1056 8.21 -42.24 -88.31
CA ASP A 1056 8.86 -41.01 -88.75
C ASP A 1056 8.63 -40.74 -90.25
N GLU A 1057 9.15 -39.62 -90.75
CA GLU A 1057 9.05 -39.17 -92.15
C GLU A 1057 9.61 -40.19 -93.17
N ASN A 1058 10.33 -41.21 -92.69
CA ASN A 1058 10.95 -42.28 -93.48
C ASN A 1058 10.26 -43.65 -93.29
N GLY A 1059 9.16 -43.73 -92.55
CA GLY A 1059 8.42 -44.96 -92.30
C GLY A 1059 9.03 -45.87 -91.22
N ALA A 1060 9.92 -45.34 -90.37
CA ALA A 1060 10.49 -46.11 -89.27
C ALA A 1060 9.64 -45.96 -87.99
N THR A 1061 9.08 -47.06 -87.50
CA THR A 1061 8.39 -47.11 -86.20
C THR A 1061 9.41 -46.94 -85.07
N ILE A 1062 9.30 -45.87 -84.29
CA ILE A 1062 10.14 -45.67 -83.11
C ILE A 1062 9.61 -46.59 -81.99
N ILE A 1063 10.18 -47.80 -81.87
CA ILE A 1063 9.88 -48.76 -80.81
C ILE A 1063 11.12 -48.92 -79.92
N TYR A 1064 11.01 -48.59 -78.64
CA TYR A 1064 11.80 -49.25 -77.59
C TYR A 1064 10.88 -49.62 -76.44
N ASP A 1065 10.61 -50.93 -76.36
CA ASP A 1065 9.82 -51.61 -75.35
C ASP A 1065 10.46 -51.51 -73.95
N VAL A 1066 9.61 -51.41 -72.94
CA VAL A 1066 9.57 -52.47 -71.93
C VAL A 1066 8.22 -53.14 -72.19
N VAL A 1067 8.17 -54.24 -72.94
CA VAL A 1067 8.31 -55.63 -72.48
C VAL A 1067 8.72 -56.57 -73.64
N GLU A 1068 9.79 -57.34 -73.39
CA GLU A 1068 10.21 -58.63 -73.96
C GLU A 1068 9.82 -59.09 -75.39
N ASP A 1069 10.86 -59.59 -76.10
CA ASP A 1069 10.85 -60.45 -77.29
C ASP A 1069 10.48 -59.82 -78.65
N SER A 1070 11.44 -59.14 -79.30
CA SER A 1070 11.87 -59.47 -80.69
C SER A 1070 12.71 -58.37 -81.35
N LEU A 1071 14.06 -58.43 -81.29
CA LEU A 1071 14.90 -57.72 -82.26
C LEU A 1071 16.21 -58.48 -82.53
N ASN A 1072 16.13 -59.49 -83.41
CA ASN A 1072 17.27 -60.02 -84.17
C ASN A 1072 16.96 -59.78 -85.65
N ASN A 1073 17.72 -58.88 -86.29
CA ASN A 1073 18.10 -58.84 -87.72
C ASN A 1073 18.07 -57.42 -88.28
N ASN A 1074 19.24 -56.76 -88.34
CA ASN A 1074 19.73 -56.06 -89.54
C ASN A 1074 21.17 -55.54 -89.34
N GLY A 1075 22.14 -56.45 -89.48
CA GLY A 1075 23.40 -56.29 -90.25
C GLY A 1075 24.43 -55.17 -89.98
N ASN A 1076 24.15 -54.10 -89.24
CA ASN A 1076 25.12 -53.01 -89.03
C ASN A 1076 25.51 -52.88 -87.54
N ASP A 1077 26.72 -53.33 -87.23
CA ASP A 1077 27.32 -53.35 -85.89
C ASP A 1077 27.78 -51.94 -85.46
N PHE A 1078 26.85 -51.07 -85.08
CA PHE A 1078 27.20 -49.78 -84.49
C PHE A 1078 27.50 -49.93 -82.98
N ILE A 1079 28.57 -49.27 -82.55
CA ILE A 1079 29.02 -49.26 -81.15
C ILE A 1079 28.78 -47.86 -80.61
N TYR A 1080 28.08 -47.76 -79.49
CA TYR A 1080 27.79 -46.52 -78.80
C TYR A 1080 28.47 -46.52 -77.44
N ASP A 1081 28.92 -45.38 -76.93
CA ASP A 1081 29.28 -45.30 -75.52
C ASP A 1081 28.03 -45.27 -74.63
N LEU A 1082 28.22 -45.30 -73.31
CA LEU A 1082 27.12 -45.22 -72.35
C LEU A 1082 26.38 -43.87 -72.37
N GLN A 1083 26.87 -42.89 -73.12
CA GLN A 1083 26.25 -41.58 -73.32
C GLN A 1083 25.46 -41.53 -74.64
N GLY A 1084 25.36 -42.65 -75.38
CA GLY A 1084 24.60 -42.74 -76.62
C GLY A 1084 25.32 -42.18 -77.84
N ARG A 1085 26.59 -41.78 -77.72
CA ARG A 1085 27.39 -41.30 -78.87
C ARG A 1085 27.91 -42.47 -79.66
N ARG A 1086 27.87 -42.38 -80.98
CA ARG A 1086 28.45 -43.39 -81.86
C ARG A 1086 29.98 -43.33 -81.79
N VAL A 1087 30.61 -44.49 -81.55
CA VAL A 1087 32.06 -44.61 -81.39
C VAL A 1087 32.61 -45.45 -82.53
N SER A 1088 33.47 -44.84 -83.35
CA SER A 1088 34.15 -45.52 -84.46
C SER A 1088 35.28 -46.44 -83.99
N GLU A 1089 35.95 -46.12 -82.87
CA GLU A 1089 37.05 -46.92 -82.29
C GLU A 1089 36.90 -47.08 -80.77
N PRO A 1090 36.43 -48.25 -80.27
CA PRO A 1090 36.32 -48.52 -78.84
C PRO A 1090 37.70 -48.63 -78.19
N LYS A 1091 37.89 -47.98 -77.04
CA LYS A 1091 39.12 -48.13 -76.24
C LYS A 1091 39.05 -49.39 -75.40
N LYS A 1092 40.17 -50.13 -75.35
CA LYS A 1092 40.32 -51.34 -74.53
C LYS A 1092 40.07 -51.02 -73.04
N GLY A 1093 39.16 -51.76 -72.41
CA GLY A 1093 38.68 -51.55 -71.05
C GLY A 1093 37.44 -50.65 -70.91
N GLY A 1094 36.92 -50.10 -72.00
CA GLY A 1094 35.70 -49.28 -72.01
C GLY A 1094 34.41 -50.11 -72.09
N ILE A 1095 33.34 -49.60 -71.48
CA ILE A 1095 31.99 -50.17 -71.58
C ILE A 1095 31.24 -49.45 -72.70
N TYR A 1096 30.67 -50.21 -73.62
CA TYR A 1096 29.93 -49.72 -74.78
C TYR A 1096 28.60 -50.46 -74.95
N ILE A 1097 27.69 -49.93 -75.74
CA ILE A 1097 26.47 -50.59 -76.19
C ILE A 1097 26.64 -50.97 -77.66
N LYS A 1098 26.53 -52.25 -77.97
CA LYS A 1098 26.55 -52.79 -79.33
C LYS A 1098 25.33 -53.67 -79.51
N ASN A 1099 24.50 -53.38 -80.51
CA ASN A 1099 23.25 -54.09 -80.79
C ASN A 1099 22.35 -54.22 -79.54
N GLY A 1100 22.19 -53.11 -78.81
CA GLY A 1100 21.36 -53.04 -77.60
C GLY A 1100 21.92 -53.79 -76.37
N LYS A 1101 23.13 -54.37 -76.45
CA LYS A 1101 23.76 -55.07 -75.33
C LYS A 1101 24.97 -54.29 -74.83
N LYS A 1102 25.07 -54.20 -73.50
CA LYS A 1102 26.27 -53.70 -72.82
C LYS A 1102 27.42 -54.69 -73.04
N ILE A 1103 28.50 -54.21 -73.62
CA ILE A 1103 29.73 -54.95 -73.88
C ILE A 1103 30.91 -54.23 -73.24
N LEU A 1104 31.90 -55.00 -72.80
CA LEU A 1104 33.21 -54.49 -72.39
C LEU A 1104 34.18 -54.79 -73.53
N PHE A 1105 34.82 -53.76 -74.09
CA PHE A 1105 35.75 -53.90 -75.22
C PHE A 1105 37.19 -54.16 -74.79
#